data_AF-A0A1H8Z8W7-F1
#
_entry.id   AF-A0A1H8Z8W7-F1
#
_cell.length_a   1.000
_cell.length_b   1.000
_cell.length_c   1.000
_cell.angle_alpha   90.00
_cell.angle_beta   90.00
_cell.angle_gamma   90.00
#
_symmetry.space_group_name_H-M   'P 1'
#
loop_
_entity.id
_entity.type
_entity.pdbx_description
1 polymer ?
#
loop_
_entity_poly.entity_id
_entity_poly.type
_entity_poly.pdbx_seq_one_letter_code
_entity_poly.pdbx_strand_id
1 'polypeptide(L)'
;MFLKFSFLLKKSILNNKYFSILLILISISSFSQKNETKFSPNGIFDVVFDDKGNKYNLSDIIVEHSKNDGVGKTNNSSLLCTSGIFELYFETGSGMEIVGNPIQDQRRAIICQAFSDMSDFINTPLNNTGNTNKVKIWVRSPTALGLPTQAAGAASSFYNIPQLNSIIPSQDNPTRGIVDNEIWKTIQSGVNSYSNTMFPFSTTQQNPDFYHGYVCFNFNSTINWNLDLNKFDSSTGYVTNSVDFYTVVIHELTHMLGFNTLIDSNGYSILTYTSNMNILGWYYSRYDKFLKSSSNVSLLSNTYSGSSNCQMYDYVFNPNVSNSVIYPQCSSGSTFQGNTGLFNCSTSIVYSGSVNIPVYTPPCYEPGSSLSHFEDACYNGNTNDQYFMMSDRASGTFAKRYLKSEERLTLCDIGYSLKATFGNNANHTYVNYNTSVCNGIGIGGVNDGLSSTGSFLYEGLSGTPITISGILNNDYTNGQPSNMRYEFVQDLFDLNAIFSQTTGANNQSFTLKSFVPGLHLLRYVPYDISTGKRGNITYIFVNVLNNCIQNDICSLVRNGDFESHNYPPTYNSQVYKACGWNNSSYHATADYFNSDSTSEFYNIPCNFKGFQLDKIPGNHAYVGMVIATGRAYVLQNVYSESIKTELVSSLKPNTTYTLTFDVSLAEKNRQRPIKFQALITDTDLQLTTGGIIPNNFITSNVVFLTNSTFSNVLSSSSNGWETISFTFTTGSNPNLKYLHLGALNNISSQIESITNIDCNNVAVSNSSEAYYYLDNVKLVEVYSTNYLNAINDDFTNSPINATNGGLTLSVFNNDYYNEILNNQSSISAVTFTLIPPIPLSGATINNLGQISIPSNTVPGNYSFNYKINTVGNCTNDTATALISVNNNLFNDDISNDSFEIYPNPTFNSVYFDNSKENFHSVTIYNVLSQKLYSQNIGISENETINLESLSSGVYFLNFYGIKNKIVKIIKK
;
A
#
# COMPACT_ATOMS: atom_id res chain seq x y z
N MET A 1 32.71 -28.28 10.62
CA MET A 1 33.43 -28.06 11.89
C MET A 1 32.45 -28.21 13.07
N PHE A 2 31.83 -29.38 13.18
CA PHE A 2 30.73 -29.68 14.12
C PHE A 2 30.98 -31.09 14.64
N LEU A 3 31.85 -31.23 15.65
CA LEU A 3 32.09 -32.44 16.45
C LEU A 3 33.25 -32.18 17.43
N LYS A 4 33.07 -31.26 18.39
CA LYS A 4 34.00 -31.11 19.54
C LYS A 4 33.49 -30.16 20.64
N PHE A 5 32.22 -30.26 21.05
CA PHE A 5 31.73 -29.50 22.22
C PHE A 5 30.67 -30.26 23.04
N SER A 6 30.80 -31.59 23.17
CA SER A 6 29.91 -32.42 23.98
C SER A 6 30.61 -33.15 25.14
N PHE A 7 31.78 -32.71 25.56
CA PHE A 7 32.49 -33.29 26.70
C PHE A 7 33.20 -32.16 27.46
N LEU A 8 32.49 -31.50 28.40
CA LEU A 8 33.05 -30.78 29.56
C LEU A 8 31.94 -30.02 30.34
N LEU A 9 30.83 -30.68 30.67
CA LEU A 9 29.89 -30.17 31.68
C LEU A 9 29.38 -31.29 32.56
N LYS A 10 30.30 -31.84 33.35
CA LYS A 10 29.98 -32.71 34.49
C LYS A 10 31.08 -32.65 35.55
N LYS A 11 31.23 -31.49 36.21
CA LYS A 11 31.71 -31.40 37.60
C LYS A 11 31.73 -29.96 38.12
N SER A 12 31.29 -29.82 39.37
CA SER A 12 31.56 -28.72 40.31
C SER A 12 30.67 -27.48 40.24
N ILE A 13 29.46 -27.66 40.77
CA ILE A 13 28.79 -26.70 41.63
C ILE A 13 29.74 -26.37 42.80
N LEU A 14 30.05 -25.08 43.02
CA LEU A 14 30.44 -24.40 44.28
C LEU A 14 31.41 -23.23 43.99
N ASN A 15 30.87 -22.03 43.77
CA ASN A 15 31.34 -20.80 44.44
C ASN A 15 30.43 -19.61 44.10
N ASN A 16 29.59 -19.27 45.07
CA ASN A 16 28.37 -18.48 44.94
C ASN A 16 28.60 -17.02 45.38
N LYS A 17 29.58 -16.32 44.80
CA LYS A 17 29.84 -14.89 45.08
C LYS A 17 30.18 -13.99 43.88
N TYR A 18 30.40 -14.55 42.69
CA TYR A 18 30.61 -13.76 41.46
C TYR A 18 29.37 -13.71 40.54
N PHE A 19 28.32 -14.49 40.85
CA PHE A 19 27.11 -14.55 40.03
C PHE A 19 26.20 -13.31 40.22
N SER A 20 26.22 -12.69 41.40
CA SER A 20 25.37 -11.54 41.72
C SER A 20 25.87 -10.21 41.11
N ILE A 21 27.17 -10.09 40.81
CA ILE A 21 27.72 -8.87 40.16
C ILE A 21 27.58 -8.97 38.64
N LEU A 22 27.59 -10.19 38.07
CA LEU A 22 27.32 -10.41 36.65
C LEU A 22 25.83 -10.20 36.30
N LEU A 23 24.90 -10.48 37.22
CA LEU A 23 23.46 -10.22 37.03
C LEU A 23 23.07 -8.74 37.16
N ILE A 24 23.86 -7.91 37.85
CA ILE A 24 23.61 -6.46 37.98
C ILE A 24 24.19 -5.68 36.79
N LEU A 25 25.22 -6.20 36.12
CA LEU A 25 25.77 -5.59 34.90
C LEU A 25 25.02 -6.00 33.61
N ILE A 26 24.21 -7.06 33.64
CA ILE A 26 23.36 -7.49 32.51
C ILE A 26 21.96 -6.84 32.55
N SER A 27 21.58 -6.18 33.64
CA SER A 27 20.23 -5.61 33.84
C SER A 27 20.04 -4.14 33.43
N ILE A 28 21.02 -3.50 32.76
CA ILE A 28 20.89 -2.10 32.27
C ILE A 28 20.73 -2.00 30.75
N SER A 29 20.76 -3.09 29.99
CA SER A 29 20.34 -3.07 28.57
C SER A 29 18.87 -3.44 28.42
N SER A 30 17.99 -2.70 29.09
CA SER A 30 16.62 -2.57 28.60
C SER A 30 16.72 -1.84 27.26
N PHE A 31 16.77 -2.59 26.16
CA PHE A 31 16.49 -2.04 24.84
C PHE A 31 15.08 -1.43 24.91
N SER A 32 15.02 -0.12 25.16
CA SER A 32 13.87 0.68 24.75
C SER A 32 13.80 0.51 23.24
N GLN A 33 12.88 -0.34 22.76
CA GLN A 33 12.45 -0.29 21.38
C GLN A 33 11.88 1.12 21.19
N LYS A 34 12.69 2.00 20.61
CA LYS A 34 12.22 3.30 20.12
C LYS A 34 11.08 3.01 19.14
N ASN A 35 9.94 3.68 19.32
CA ASN A 35 8.92 3.76 18.29
C ASN A 35 9.60 4.27 17.01
N GLU A 36 9.74 3.41 16.00
CA GLU A 36 10.20 3.86 14.69
C GLU A 36 9.10 4.70 14.07
N THR A 37 9.37 5.99 13.94
CA THR A 37 8.51 6.91 13.19
C THR A 37 8.64 6.52 11.72
N LYS A 38 7.54 6.10 11.10
CA LYS A 38 7.53 5.83 9.67
C LYS A 38 7.43 7.13 8.90
N PHE A 39 8.34 7.33 7.96
CA PHE A 39 8.38 8.54 7.15
C PHE A 39 7.67 8.36 5.82
N SER A 40 7.57 7.14 5.28
CA SER A 40 6.91 6.80 4.02
C SER A 40 5.75 5.81 4.21
N PRO A 41 4.82 5.67 3.24
CA PRO A 41 3.75 4.66 3.31
C PRO A 41 4.33 3.27 3.60
N ASN A 42 3.88 2.65 4.69
CA ASN A 42 4.40 1.38 5.23
C ASN A 42 5.90 1.33 5.57
N GLY A 43 6.64 2.43 5.42
CA GLY A 43 8.09 2.50 5.60
C GLY A 43 8.88 2.01 4.38
N ILE A 44 8.26 1.96 3.19
CA ILE A 44 8.89 1.41 1.96
C ILE A 44 10.18 2.14 1.57
N PHE A 45 10.30 3.44 1.88
CA PHE A 45 11.47 4.26 1.56
C PHE A 45 12.20 4.79 2.81
N ASP A 46 11.98 4.17 3.97
CA ASP A 46 12.53 4.66 5.25
C ASP A 46 14.00 4.25 5.47
N VAL A 47 14.57 3.45 4.57
CA VAL A 47 15.97 3.03 4.60
C VAL A 47 16.65 3.46 3.31
N VAL A 48 17.76 4.17 3.45
CA VAL A 48 18.65 4.53 2.35
C VAL A 48 20.01 3.87 2.51
N PHE A 49 20.75 3.80 1.42
CA PHE A 49 22.05 3.15 1.36
C PHE A 49 23.12 4.13 0.90
N ASP A 50 24.34 4.00 1.39
CA ASP A 50 25.50 4.60 0.72
C ASP A 50 26.05 3.66 -0.37
N ASP A 51 26.99 4.16 -1.16
CA ASP A 51 27.69 3.43 -2.22
C ASP A 51 28.57 2.26 -1.74
N LYS A 52 28.70 2.08 -0.43
CA LYS A 52 29.37 0.94 0.21
C LYS A 52 28.35 -0.09 0.74
N GLY A 53 27.05 0.17 0.57
CA GLY A 53 25.97 -0.71 1.01
C GLY A 53 25.62 -0.57 2.49
N ASN A 54 26.18 0.43 3.20
CA ASN A 54 25.77 0.69 4.57
C ASN A 54 24.36 1.26 4.58
N LYS A 55 23.53 0.78 5.51
CA LYS A 55 22.13 1.18 5.67
C LYS A 55 22.00 2.32 6.67
N TYR A 56 21.16 3.29 6.34
CA TYR A 56 20.78 4.40 7.20
C TYR A 56 19.26 4.51 7.22
N ASN A 57 18.66 4.64 8.40
CA ASN A 57 17.24 5.00 8.45
C ASN A 57 17.10 6.47 8.07
N LEU A 58 15.96 6.88 7.49
CA LEU A 58 15.69 8.29 7.20
C LEU A 58 15.83 9.16 8.46
N SER A 59 15.43 8.64 9.62
CA SER A 59 15.63 9.34 10.90
C SER A 59 17.10 9.66 11.19
N ASP A 60 18.06 8.90 10.65
CA ASP A 60 19.50 9.05 10.82
C ASP A 60 20.12 10.15 9.97
N ILE A 61 19.41 10.59 8.94
CA ILE A 61 19.90 11.57 7.97
C ILE A 61 19.02 12.83 7.90
N ILE A 62 18.20 13.09 8.92
CA ILE A 62 17.44 14.33 9.07
C ILE A 62 18.40 15.52 9.22
N VAL A 63 18.08 16.60 8.53
CA VAL A 63 18.72 17.91 8.65
C VAL A 63 18.17 18.58 9.91
N GLU A 64 19.04 18.91 10.87
CA GLU A 64 18.75 19.63 12.13
C GLU A 64 17.94 18.88 13.22
N HIS A 65 18.44 17.75 13.72
CA HIS A 65 18.10 17.28 15.08
C HIS A 65 19.36 16.87 15.85
N SER A 66 19.53 17.38 17.06
CA SER A 66 20.52 16.91 18.02
C SER A 66 20.24 15.44 18.36
N LYS A 67 20.95 14.49 17.74
CA LYS A 67 20.83 13.10 18.16
C LYS A 67 21.60 12.90 19.46
N ASN A 68 20.87 12.55 20.53
CA ASN A 68 21.45 11.88 21.69
C ASN A 68 21.82 10.46 21.27
N ASP A 69 23.11 10.18 21.18
CA ASP A 69 23.69 8.86 20.86
C ASP A 69 23.50 7.79 21.97
N GLY A 70 22.73 8.11 23.02
CA GLY A 70 22.55 7.23 24.18
C GLY A 70 23.77 7.19 25.11
N VAL A 71 24.83 7.94 24.82
CA VAL A 71 26.07 8.05 25.62
C VAL A 71 26.35 9.51 26.05
N GLY A 72 25.51 10.46 25.64
CA GLY A 72 25.58 11.86 26.06
C GLY A 72 26.39 12.75 25.12
N LYS A 73 26.68 12.33 23.88
CA LYS A 73 27.18 13.24 22.83
C LYS A 73 26.02 13.65 21.93
N THR A 74 25.87 14.96 21.76
CA THR A 74 24.99 15.57 20.77
C THR A 74 25.79 15.77 19.49
N ASN A 75 25.52 14.95 18.46
CA ASN A 75 26.02 15.24 17.12
C ASN A 75 25.18 16.37 16.53
N ASN A 76 25.68 17.59 16.66
CA ASN A 76 25.09 18.77 16.02
C ASN A 76 25.79 19.01 14.68
N SER A 77 25.01 19.25 13.64
CA SER A 77 25.49 19.75 12.35
C SER A 77 24.94 21.15 12.11
N SER A 78 25.77 22.06 11.60
CA SER A 78 25.38 23.44 11.32
C SER A 78 25.57 23.78 9.84
N LEU A 79 24.60 24.46 9.23
CA LEU A 79 24.76 25.03 7.90
C LEU A 79 25.78 26.18 7.96
N LEU A 80 26.97 25.97 7.40
CA LEU A 80 28.04 26.98 7.39
C LEU A 80 28.47 27.39 5.98
N CYS A 81 27.82 26.84 4.96
CA CYS A 81 28.18 27.07 3.57
C CYS A 81 27.02 26.75 2.62
N THR A 82 26.59 27.75 1.85
CA THR A 82 25.65 27.59 0.73
C THR A 82 26.40 27.96 -0.55
N SER A 83 26.62 26.99 -1.42
CA SER A 83 27.44 27.12 -2.63
C SER A 83 26.63 26.73 -3.85
N GLY A 84 25.98 27.73 -4.45
CA GLY A 84 25.11 27.54 -5.61
C GLY A 84 23.95 26.59 -5.32
N ILE A 85 23.93 25.41 -5.94
CA ILE A 85 22.89 24.38 -5.76
C ILE A 85 23.06 23.55 -4.49
N PHE A 86 24.17 23.69 -3.75
CA PHE A 86 24.49 22.89 -2.58
C PHE A 86 24.37 23.66 -1.25
N GLU A 87 23.95 22.95 -0.21
CA GLU A 87 24.01 23.38 1.20
C GLU A 87 24.86 22.38 1.98
N LEU A 88 25.88 22.85 2.68
CA LEU A 88 26.83 22.00 3.40
C LEU A 88 26.68 22.20 4.90
N TYR A 89 26.38 21.10 5.59
CA TYR A 89 26.14 21.06 7.03
C TYR A 89 27.29 20.35 7.73
N PHE A 90 28.00 21.07 8.60
CA PHE A 90 29.25 20.61 9.22
C PHE A 90 28.97 19.99 10.58
N GLU A 91 29.21 18.67 10.68
CA GLU A 91 29.15 17.91 11.92
C GLU A 91 30.30 18.30 12.86
N THR A 92 30.02 18.32 14.17
CA THR A 92 31.06 18.42 15.21
C THR A 92 32.15 17.37 14.98
N GLY A 93 33.42 17.81 14.96
CA GLY A 93 34.56 16.93 14.71
C GLY A 93 34.86 16.65 13.24
N SER A 94 34.23 17.37 12.30
CA SER A 94 34.59 17.34 10.86
C SER A 94 35.93 18.04 10.57
N GLY A 95 36.41 18.88 11.49
CA GLY A 95 37.63 19.67 11.32
C GLY A 95 37.43 20.94 10.49
N MET A 96 36.18 21.37 10.33
CA MET A 96 35.73 22.54 9.55
C MET A 96 34.54 23.29 10.20
N GLU A 97 34.03 22.80 11.33
CA GLU A 97 32.80 23.26 12.00
C GLU A 97 32.97 24.53 12.86
N ILE A 98 34.19 24.85 13.31
CA ILE A 98 34.45 25.96 14.23
C ILE A 98 34.69 27.24 13.43
N VAL A 99 33.73 28.16 13.49
CA VAL A 99 33.83 29.50 12.88
C VAL A 99 34.81 30.37 13.67
N GLY A 100 35.73 31.04 12.97
CA GLY A 100 36.74 31.92 13.56
C GLY A 100 38.05 31.22 13.90
N ASN A 101 38.15 29.90 13.66
CA ASN A 101 39.42 29.18 13.71
C ASN A 101 40.11 29.29 12.34
N PRO A 102 41.30 29.92 12.23
CA PRO A 102 41.91 30.24 10.93
C PRO A 102 42.12 29.03 10.01
N ILE A 103 42.50 27.87 10.56
CA ILE A 103 42.74 26.65 9.77
C ILE A 103 41.42 26.04 9.31
N GLN A 104 40.43 25.97 10.19
CA GLN A 104 39.11 25.43 9.82
C GLN A 104 38.38 26.36 8.85
N ASP A 105 38.48 27.67 9.03
CA ASP A 105 37.94 28.68 8.12
C ASP A 105 38.59 28.56 6.73
N GLN A 106 39.91 28.35 6.66
CA GLN A 106 40.61 28.12 5.40
C GLN A 106 40.13 26.84 4.70
N ARG A 107 40.03 25.71 5.43
CA ARG A 107 39.49 24.46 4.88
C ARG A 107 38.06 24.66 4.38
N ARG A 108 37.21 25.30 5.19
CA ARG A 108 35.81 25.57 4.83
C ARG A 108 35.71 26.45 3.58
N ALA A 109 36.57 27.46 3.43
CA ALA A 109 36.62 28.27 2.21
C ALA A 109 36.95 27.44 0.97
N ILE A 110 37.90 26.50 1.06
CA ILE A 110 38.31 25.63 -0.05
C ILE A 110 37.17 24.68 -0.46
N ILE A 111 36.53 23.99 0.50
CA ILE A 111 35.41 23.09 0.18
C ILE A 111 34.22 23.87 -0.39
N CYS A 112 33.88 25.05 0.18
CA CYS A 112 32.83 25.91 -0.38
C CYS A 112 33.13 26.31 -1.82
N GLN A 113 34.38 26.70 -2.10
CA GLN A 113 34.79 27.05 -3.46
C GLN A 113 34.66 25.87 -4.43
N ALA A 114 35.07 24.67 -4.04
CA ALA A 114 34.97 23.48 -4.88
C ALA A 114 33.51 23.12 -5.21
N PHE A 115 32.62 23.20 -4.22
CA PHE A 115 31.19 23.00 -4.44
C PHE A 115 30.56 24.12 -5.29
N SER A 116 31.03 25.37 -5.15
CA SER A 116 30.62 26.47 -6.02
C SER A 116 31.05 26.24 -7.46
N ASP A 117 32.31 25.86 -7.69
CA ASP A 117 32.87 25.59 -9.01
C ASP A 117 32.12 24.43 -9.70
N MET A 118 31.77 23.37 -8.94
CA MET A 118 30.94 22.27 -9.45
C MET A 118 29.49 22.70 -9.73
N SER A 119 28.88 23.47 -8.83
CA SER A 119 27.53 24.01 -9.03
C SER A 119 27.45 24.86 -10.29
N ASP A 120 28.46 25.70 -10.53
CA ASP A 120 28.53 26.54 -11.71
C ASP A 120 28.79 25.73 -12.98
N PHE A 121 29.45 24.58 -12.87
CA PHE A 121 29.74 23.70 -14.00
C PHE A 121 28.51 22.93 -14.49
N ILE A 122 27.60 22.58 -13.58
CA ILE A 122 26.39 21.79 -13.88
C ILE A 122 25.26 22.70 -14.37
N ASN A 123 24.70 22.39 -15.54
CA ASN A 123 23.42 22.95 -15.98
C ASN A 123 22.29 22.13 -15.36
N THR A 124 21.45 22.78 -14.56
CA THR A 124 20.39 22.12 -13.80
C THR A 124 19.20 23.07 -13.60
N PRO A 125 17.96 22.55 -13.57
CA PRO A 125 16.78 23.32 -13.16
C PRO A 125 16.84 23.88 -11.72
N LEU A 126 17.75 23.41 -10.86
CA LEU A 126 17.98 24.01 -9.54
C LEU A 126 18.50 25.46 -9.62
N ASN A 127 19.11 25.84 -10.75
CA ASN A 127 19.56 27.21 -11.00
C ASN A 127 18.47 28.11 -11.63
N ASN A 128 17.28 27.57 -11.92
CA ASN A 128 16.19 28.36 -12.50
C ASN A 128 15.69 29.40 -11.49
N THR A 129 15.37 30.59 -11.98
CA THR A 129 14.81 31.67 -11.16
C THR A 129 13.53 31.19 -10.46
N GLY A 130 13.47 31.33 -9.13
CA GLY A 130 12.35 30.90 -8.30
C GLY A 130 12.45 29.47 -7.76
N ASN A 131 13.41 28.66 -8.22
CA ASN A 131 13.68 27.37 -7.61
C ASN A 131 14.52 27.55 -6.33
N THR A 132 13.94 27.17 -5.19
CA THR A 132 14.60 27.25 -3.88
C THR A 132 15.14 25.92 -3.38
N ASN A 133 14.94 24.82 -4.12
CA ASN A 133 15.46 23.51 -3.74
C ASN A 133 16.99 23.50 -3.75
N LYS A 134 17.58 22.75 -2.83
CA LYS A 134 19.04 22.59 -2.67
C LYS A 134 19.39 21.14 -2.41
N VAL A 135 20.57 20.76 -2.89
CA VAL A 135 21.20 19.50 -2.54
C VAL A 135 21.90 19.66 -1.19
N LYS A 136 21.36 19.02 -0.17
CA LYS A 136 21.86 19.10 1.21
C LYS A 136 22.91 18.03 1.46
N ILE A 137 24.11 18.44 1.86
CA ILE A 137 25.28 17.58 2.05
C ILE A 137 25.70 17.57 3.52
N TRP A 138 25.86 16.36 4.06
CA TRP A 138 26.37 16.16 5.41
C TRP A 138 27.90 16.08 5.40
N VAL A 139 28.57 17.09 5.96
CA VAL A 139 30.03 17.07 6.13
C VAL A 139 30.35 16.38 7.45
N ARG A 140 30.76 15.11 7.37
CA ARG A 140 30.88 14.17 8.50
C ARG A 140 32.17 14.33 9.28
N SER A 141 32.13 13.91 10.54
CA SER A 141 33.34 13.59 11.29
C SER A 141 34.01 12.29 10.78
N PRO A 142 35.32 12.28 10.48
CA PRO A 142 36.04 11.07 10.09
C PRO A 142 35.99 9.98 11.15
N THR A 143 36.00 10.35 12.43
CA THR A 143 35.88 9.39 13.52
C THR A 143 34.48 8.80 13.59
N ALA A 144 33.43 9.61 13.43
CA ALA A 144 32.04 9.13 13.47
C ALA A 144 31.67 8.27 12.26
N LEU A 145 32.26 8.56 11.09
CA LEU A 145 32.08 7.74 9.88
C LEU A 145 32.92 6.45 9.91
N GLY A 146 33.95 6.37 10.76
CA GLY A 146 34.90 5.25 10.77
C GLY A 146 35.88 5.28 9.58
N LEU A 147 36.25 6.48 9.13
CA LEU A 147 37.17 6.66 8.00
C LEU A 147 38.56 6.09 8.34
N PRO A 148 39.17 5.24 7.48
CA PRO A 148 40.51 4.70 7.71
C PRO A 148 41.56 5.81 7.87
N THR A 149 42.57 5.57 8.73
CA THR A 149 43.59 6.58 9.08
C THR A 149 44.40 7.09 7.89
N GLN A 150 44.56 6.27 6.84
CA GLN A 150 45.32 6.62 5.64
C GLN A 150 44.45 7.15 4.49
N ALA A 151 43.11 7.10 4.61
CA ALA A 151 42.21 7.65 3.61
C ALA A 151 42.14 9.18 3.76
N ALA A 152 42.34 9.90 2.66
CA ALA A 152 42.28 11.37 2.63
C ALA A 152 40.84 11.89 2.76
N GLY A 153 39.90 11.22 2.10
CA GLY A 153 38.49 11.52 2.17
C GLY A 153 37.63 10.30 1.88
N ALA A 154 36.32 10.52 1.98
CA ALA A 154 35.29 9.64 1.43
C ALA A 154 34.02 10.47 1.21
N ALA A 155 33.30 10.17 0.14
CA ALA A 155 31.97 10.72 -0.09
C ALA A 155 31.02 9.65 -0.61
N SER A 156 29.73 9.95 -0.48
CA SER A 156 28.68 9.11 -1.04
C SER A 156 27.40 9.91 -1.20
N SER A 157 26.65 9.65 -2.26
CA SER A 157 25.23 10.00 -2.29
C SER A 157 24.45 8.85 -1.66
N PHE A 158 23.32 9.19 -1.03
CA PHE A 158 22.38 8.16 -0.63
C PHE A 158 21.61 7.62 -1.83
N TYR A 159 21.21 6.36 -1.72
CA TYR A 159 20.38 5.63 -2.66
C TYR A 159 19.11 5.18 -1.97
N ASN A 160 17.96 5.61 -2.48
CA ASN A 160 16.66 5.17 -1.98
C ASN A 160 16.05 4.13 -2.91
N ILE A 161 15.98 2.88 -2.43
CA ILE A 161 15.38 1.74 -3.12
C ILE A 161 14.26 1.15 -2.26
N PRO A 162 13.15 0.71 -2.88
CA PRO A 162 11.98 0.28 -2.13
C PRO A 162 12.29 -0.96 -1.29
N GLN A 163 12.02 -0.87 0.00
CA GLN A 163 12.03 -1.99 0.94
C GLN A 163 10.71 -2.76 0.79
N LEU A 164 10.67 -3.64 -0.22
CA LEU A 164 9.54 -4.51 -0.45
C LEU A 164 9.57 -5.65 0.57
N ASN A 165 8.51 -5.78 1.37
CA ASN A 165 8.40 -6.91 2.30
C ASN A 165 8.08 -8.20 1.54
N SER A 166 8.33 -9.34 2.16
CA SER A 166 8.19 -10.71 1.63
C SER A 166 6.77 -11.16 1.22
N ILE A 167 5.86 -10.22 0.93
CA ILE A 167 4.49 -10.48 0.46
C ILE A 167 4.49 -10.99 -0.99
N ILE A 168 5.53 -10.70 -1.79
CA ILE A 168 5.70 -11.36 -3.08
C ILE A 168 6.28 -12.77 -2.87
N PRO A 169 5.66 -13.83 -3.41
CA PRO A 169 6.23 -15.16 -3.38
C PRO A 169 7.60 -15.17 -4.07
N SER A 170 8.58 -15.60 -3.28
CA SER A 170 9.74 -16.45 -3.64
C SER A 170 10.73 -15.95 -4.70
N GLN A 171 12.00 -15.89 -4.28
CA GLN A 171 13.27 -16.27 -4.95
C GLN A 171 13.48 -16.17 -6.48
N ASP A 172 12.44 -16.26 -7.32
CA ASP A 172 12.51 -16.44 -8.76
C ASP A 172 12.42 -15.12 -9.56
N ASN A 173 11.92 -14.02 -8.97
CA ASN A 173 11.83 -12.72 -9.67
C ASN A 173 12.10 -11.50 -8.75
N PRO A 174 13.33 -11.35 -8.23
CA PRO A 174 13.71 -10.16 -7.45
C PRO A 174 13.65 -8.88 -8.31
N THR A 175 13.31 -7.77 -7.66
CA THR A 175 13.22 -6.47 -8.34
C THR A 175 14.62 -5.93 -8.62
N ARG A 176 14.98 -5.76 -9.89
CA ARG A 176 16.33 -5.38 -10.32
C ARG A 176 16.33 -4.21 -11.29
N GLY A 177 17.48 -3.56 -11.45
CA GLY A 177 17.65 -2.50 -12.44
C GLY A 177 18.87 -1.61 -12.23
N ILE A 178 18.77 -0.41 -12.80
CA ILE A 178 19.73 0.68 -12.68
C ILE A 178 19.15 1.73 -11.73
N VAL A 179 19.88 2.07 -10.69
CA VAL A 179 19.47 3.07 -9.70
C VAL A 179 20.29 4.34 -9.85
N ASP A 180 19.60 5.47 -9.71
CA ASP A 180 20.23 6.79 -9.58
C ASP A 180 20.13 7.24 -8.12
N ASN A 181 21.13 7.98 -7.68
CA ASN A 181 21.24 8.44 -6.31
C ASN A 181 20.41 9.72 -6.05
N GLU A 182 20.17 10.05 -4.78
CA GLU A 182 19.34 11.17 -4.36
C GLU A 182 19.87 12.54 -4.84
N ILE A 183 21.20 12.68 -4.98
CA ILE A 183 21.81 13.90 -5.52
C ILE A 183 21.52 14.04 -7.01
N TRP A 184 21.70 12.97 -7.79
CA TRP A 184 21.38 12.92 -9.21
C TRP A 184 19.89 13.23 -9.43
N LYS A 185 18.99 12.57 -8.70
CA LYS A 185 17.54 12.82 -8.82
C LYS A 185 17.19 14.28 -8.57
N THR A 186 17.80 14.90 -7.56
CA THR A 186 17.55 16.30 -7.19
C THR A 186 18.10 17.27 -8.22
N ILE A 187 19.32 17.05 -8.72
CA ILE A 187 19.94 17.89 -9.76
C ILE A 187 19.18 17.79 -11.08
N GLN A 188 18.73 16.59 -11.46
CA GLN A 188 18.10 16.36 -12.75
C GLN A 188 16.65 16.84 -12.77
N SER A 189 15.89 16.61 -11.70
CA SER A 189 14.48 17.03 -11.62
C SER A 189 14.31 18.51 -11.22
N GLY A 190 15.26 19.07 -10.46
CA GLY A 190 15.10 20.37 -9.82
C GLY A 190 14.19 20.34 -8.59
N VAL A 191 13.77 19.15 -8.16
CA VAL A 191 12.88 18.90 -7.03
C VAL A 191 13.66 18.08 -5.99
N ASN A 192 13.44 18.32 -4.70
CA ASN A 192 14.01 17.48 -3.65
C ASN A 192 13.58 16.02 -3.86
N SER A 193 14.53 15.09 -3.94
CA SER A 193 14.27 13.69 -4.30
C SER A 193 13.43 12.91 -3.26
N TYR A 194 13.26 13.44 -2.05
CA TYR A 194 12.36 12.91 -1.02
C TYR A 194 10.91 13.43 -1.16
N SER A 195 10.62 14.30 -2.12
CA SER A 195 9.25 14.76 -2.41
C SER A 195 8.35 13.59 -2.82
N ASN A 196 7.09 13.62 -2.39
CA ASN A 196 6.09 12.57 -2.67
C ASN A 196 6.52 11.15 -2.24
N THR A 197 7.45 11.03 -1.29
CA THR A 197 7.84 9.75 -0.68
C THR A 197 7.27 9.56 0.72
N MET A 198 6.75 10.61 1.36
CA MET A 198 6.48 10.64 2.80
C MET A 198 4.99 10.51 3.21
N PHE A 199 4.71 9.83 4.33
CA PHE A 199 3.37 9.58 4.92
C PHE A 199 3.39 9.16 6.41
N PRO A 200 2.41 9.56 7.25
CA PRO A 200 1.53 10.72 7.18
C PRO A 200 2.15 11.94 7.89
N PHE A 201 1.70 13.14 7.55
CA PHE A 201 2.14 14.36 8.22
C PHE A 201 1.74 14.32 9.71
N SER A 202 2.71 14.38 10.62
CA SER A 202 2.45 14.80 11.98
C SER A 202 1.90 16.22 11.92
N THR A 203 0.67 16.43 12.38
CA THR A 203 0.05 17.76 12.51
C THR A 203 0.75 18.67 13.53
N THR A 204 1.90 18.24 14.08
CA THR A 204 2.65 18.95 15.12
C THR A 204 4.15 19.13 14.84
N GLN A 205 4.70 18.61 13.74
CA GLN A 205 6.09 18.85 13.35
C GLN A 205 6.20 19.12 11.85
N GLN A 206 6.94 20.18 11.50
CA GLN A 206 7.36 20.45 10.13
C GLN A 206 7.96 19.17 9.52
N ASN A 207 7.62 18.85 8.27
CA ASN A 207 8.23 17.72 7.58
C ASN A 207 9.76 17.87 7.63
N PRO A 208 10.50 16.89 8.20
CA PRO A 208 11.95 17.01 8.29
C PRO A 208 12.57 16.94 6.89
N ASP A 209 13.54 17.81 6.64
CA ASP A 209 14.43 17.71 5.48
C ASP A 209 15.48 16.61 5.72
N PHE A 210 16.02 16.03 4.66
CA PHE A 210 17.05 14.98 4.73
C PHE A 210 18.30 15.35 3.93
N TYR A 211 19.45 14.83 4.37
CA TYR A 211 20.69 14.88 3.60
C TYR A 211 20.57 13.99 2.37
N HIS A 212 21.05 14.47 1.22
CA HIS A 212 21.07 13.69 -0.03
C HIS A 212 22.34 12.85 -0.17
N GLY A 213 23.38 13.20 0.58
CA GLY A 213 24.66 12.50 0.63
C GLY A 213 25.57 13.09 1.69
N TYR A 214 26.79 12.54 1.78
CA TYR A 214 27.79 12.99 2.73
C TYR A 214 29.16 13.12 2.07
N VAL A 215 30.01 13.95 2.69
CA VAL A 215 31.44 14.03 2.43
C VAL A 215 32.20 14.01 3.75
N CYS A 216 33.44 13.53 3.74
CA CYS A 216 34.27 13.40 4.93
C CYS A 216 35.74 13.54 4.55
N PHE A 217 36.53 14.25 5.37
CA PHE A 217 37.96 14.47 5.12
C PHE A 217 38.77 14.25 6.39
N ASN A 218 39.95 13.66 6.24
CA ASN A 218 40.77 13.23 7.37
C ASN A 218 41.84 14.27 7.74
N PHE A 219 41.49 15.19 8.63
CA PHE A 219 42.43 16.21 9.14
C PHE A 219 43.16 15.82 10.43
N ASN A 220 42.80 14.67 11.03
CA ASN A 220 43.39 14.16 12.27
C ASN A 220 44.44 13.07 12.02
N SER A 221 44.75 12.77 10.75
CA SER A 221 45.75 11.77 10.34
C SER A 221 47.13 12.39 10.13
N THR A 222 48.08 11.56 9.68
CA THR A 222 49.43 11.97 9.27
C THR A 222 49.49 12.58 7.86
N ILE A 223 48.34 12.86 7.23
CA ILE A 223 48.29 13.41 5.87
C ILE A 223 48.76 14.86 5.88
N ASN A 224 49.75 15.15 5.04
CA ASN A 224 50.26 16.49 4.86
C ASN A 224 49.40 17.24 3.83
N TRP A 225 48.52 18.13 4.28
CA TRP A 225 47.56 18.84 3.43
C TRP A 225 48.16 20.12 2.84
N ASN A 226 48.02 20.30 1.53
CA ASN A 226 48.16 21.62 0.90
C ASN A 226 46.82 22.37 0.96
N LEU A 227 46.79 23.46 1.72
CA LEU A 227 45.63 24.34 1.90
C LEU A 227 45.81 25.69 1.18
N ASP A 228 46.92 25.90 0.47
CA ASP A 228 47.19 27.14 -0.25
C ASP A 228 46.91 26.98 -1.74
N LEU A 229 45.85 27.64 -2.23
CA LEU A 229 45.49 27.60 -3.64
C LEU A 229 46.55 28.26 -4.53
N ASN A 230 47.47 29.06 -4.01
CA ASN A 230 48.56 29.62 -4.82
C ASN A 230 49.73 28.65 -5.00
N LYS A 231 49.79 27.56 -4.22
CA LYS A 231 50.81 26.52 -4.32
C LYS A 231 50.20 25.30 -4.98
N PHE A 232 50.45 25.10 -6.27
CA PHE A 232 49.81 24.02 -7.04
C PHE A 232 50.81 23.18 -7.85
N ASP A 233 52.06 23.62 -7.98
CA ASP A 233 53.14 22.88 -8.63
C ASP A 233 54.51 23.24 -8.04
N SER A 234 55.59 22.64 -8.55
CA SER A 234 56.95 22.90 -8.07
C SER A 234 57.38 24.36 -8.25
N SER A 235 56.89 25.05 -9.28
CA SER A 235 57.23 26.45 -9.56
C SER A 235 56.63 27.42 -8.54
N THR A 236 55.49 27.05 -7.97
CA THR A 236 54.75 27.81 -6.96
C THR A 236 55.07 27.39 -5.52
N GLY A 237 55.99 26.45 -5.34
CA GLY A 237 56.41 25.97 -4.02
C GLY A 237 55.46 24.94 -3.40
N TYR A 238 54.76 24.16 -4.24
CA TYR A 238 54.03 22.97 -3.78
C TYR A 238 54.96 22.00 -3.05
N VAL A 239 54.52 21.54 -1.87
CA VAL A 239 55.33 20.68 -1.02
C VAL A 239 55.26 19.25 -1.54
N THR A 240 56.39 18.64 -1.87
CA THR A 240 56.45 17.23 -2.28
C THR A 240 55.86 16.33 -1.20
N ASN A 241 55.10 15.32 -1.60
CA ASN A 241 54.34 14.42 -0.74
C ASN A 241 53.24 15.11 0.09
N SER A 242 52.81 16.31 -0.30
CA SER A 242 51.56 16.90 0.19
C SER A 242 50.38 16.52 -0.72
N VAL A 243 49.19 16.48 -0.14
CA VAL A 243 47.92 16.22 -0.83
C VAL A 243 47.13 17.51 -0.89
N ASP A 244 46.77 17.95 -2.10
CA ASP A 244 46.00 19.16 -2.31
C ASP A 244 44.54 18.99 -1.88
N PHE A 245 44.09 19.81 -0.94
CA PHE A 245 42.75 19.65 -0.36
C PHE A 245 41.63 19.90 -1.39
N TYR A 246 41.79 20.91 -2.25
CA TYR A 246 40.82 21.17 -3.32
C TYR A 246 40.68 19.99 -4.28
N THR A 247 41.81 19.39 -4.67
CA THR A 247 41.86 18.18 -5.51
C THR A 247 41.03 17.05 -4.87
N VAL A 248 41.24 16.76 -3.59
CA VAL A 248 40.49 15.70 -2.89
C VAL A 248 39.00 16.04 -2.80
N VAL A 249 38.62 17.30 -2.57
CA VAL A 249 37.20 17.68 -2.53
C VAL A 249 36.52 17.42 -3.87
N ILE A 250 37.13 17.80 -5.00
CA ILE A 250 36.55 17.56 -6.33
C ILE A 250 36.50 16.05 -6.66
N HIS A 251 37.52 15.29 -6.27
CA HIS A 251 37.55 13.84 -6.42
C HIS A 251 36.36 13.19 -5.69
N GLU A 252 36.20 13.47 -4.41
CA GLU A 252 35.11 12.91 -3.59
C GLU A 252 33.72 13.39 -4.05
N LEU A 253 33.60 14.68 -4.42
CA LEU A 253 32.37 15.22 -5.01
C LEU A 253 31.98 14.48 -6.30
N THR A 254 32.95 14.06 -7.11
CA THR A 254 32.71 13.34 -8.35
C THR A 254 32.19 11.92 -8.09
N HIS A 255 32.70 11.22 -7.07
CA HIS A 255 32.08 9.97 -6.60
C HIS A 255 30.64 10.19 -6.14
N MET A 256 30.39 11.25 -5.38
CA MET A 256 29.06 11.59 -4.89
C MET A 256 28.07 11.92 -6.03
N LEU A 257 28.56 12.43 -7.17
CA LEU A 257 27.76 12.59 -8.38
C LEU A 257 27.45 11.25 -9.09
N GLY A 258 27.97 10.12 -8.63
CA GLY A 258 27.68 8.80 -9.21
C GLY A 258 28.74 8.27 -10.17
N PHE A 259 29.93 8.88 -10.20
CA PHE A 259 31.10 8.27 -10.83
C PHE A 259 31.69 7.24 -9.87
N ASN A 260 31.01 6.11 -9.73
CA ASN A 260 31.42 4.98 -8.92
C ASN A 260 30.69 3.70 -9.33
N THR A 261 31.33 2.57 -9.07
CA THR A 261 30.72 1.26 -9.26
C THR A 261 29.78 0.91 -8.11
N LEU A 262 28.69 0.22 -8.42
CA LEU A 262 27.92 -0.53 -7.42
C LEU A 262 28.09 -2.05 -7.60
N ILE A 263 29.02 -2.50 -8.43
CA ILE A 263 29.43 -3.91 -8.54
C ILE A 263 30.34 -4.25 -7.36
N ASP A 264 30.07 -5.34 -6.63
CA ASP A 264 30.94 -5.90 -5.59
C ASP A 264 31.91 -6.93 -6.19
N SER A 265 32.93 -7.32 -5.43
CA SER A 265 33.94 -8.34 -5.76
C SER A 265 33.38 -9.70 -6.21
N ASN A 266 32.10 -9.99 -5.96
CA ASN A 266 31.40 -11.20 -6.38
C ASN A 266 30.52 -10.99 -7.64
N GLY A 267 30.59 -9.81 -8.27
CA GLY A 267 29.77 -9.41 -9.41
C GLY A 267 28.35 -8.94 -9.05
N TYR A 268 27.83 -9.29 -7.88
CA TYR A 268 26.53 -8.80 -7.43
C TYR A 268 26.58 -7.31 -7.10
N SER A 269 25.41 -6.68 -7.01
CA SER A 269 25.34 -5.31 -6.55
C SER A 269 25.68 -5.19 -5.07
N ILE A 270 26.39 -4.12 -4.71
CA ILE A 270 26.57 -3.65 -3.33
C ILE A 270 25.21 -3.32 -2.70
N LEU A 271 24.26 -2.79 -3.48
CA LEU A 271 22.89 -2.49 -3.08
C LEU A 271 21.99 -3.72 -3.18
N THR A 272 22.37 -4.79 -2.49
CA THR A 272 21.56 -5.99 -2.38
C THR A 272 20.68 -5.92 -1.13
N TYR A 273 19.37 -5.94 -1.33
CA TYR A 273 18.42 -6.06 -0.22
C TYR A 273 18.10 -7.54 0.03
N THR A 274 18.35 -8.01 1.26
CA THR A 274 18.02 -9.36 1.70
C THR A 274 17.00 -9.35 2.84
N SER A 275 16.05 -10.28 2.81
CA SER A 275 15.24 -10.66 3.97
C SER A 275 15.40 -12.15 4.24
N ASN A 276 15.67 -12.54 5.49
CA ASN A 276 15.78 -13.95 5.89
C ASN A 276 16.65 -14.82 4.96
N MET A 277 17.80 -14.28 4.51
CA MET A 277 18.75 -14.89 3.55
C MET A 277 18.29 -14.97 2.07
N ASN A 278 17.13 -14.40 1.72
CA ASN A 278 16.66 -14.29 0.34
C ASN A 278 16.97 -12.90 -0.23
N ILE A 279 17.53 -12.84 -1.43
CA ILE A 279 17.73 -11.61 -2.18
C ILE A 279 16.37 -11.17 -2.76
N LEU A 280 15.89 -10.01 -2.33
CA LEU A 280 14.62 -9.44 -2.78
C LEU A 280 14.80 -8.42 -3.92
N GLY A 281 15.99 -7.84 -4.05
CA GLY A 281 16.33 -6.95 -5.14
C GLY A 281 17.80 -6.55 -5.14
N TRP A 282 18.31 -6.14 -6.31
CA TRP A 282 19.65 -5.59 -6.46
C TRP A 282 19.71 -4.56 -7.58
N TYR A 283 20.51 -3.51 -7.40
CA TYR A 283 20.57 -2.39 -8.33
C TYR A 283 22.00 -1.97 -8.64
N TYR A 284 22.33 -1.80 -9.91
CA TYR A 284 23.64 -1.30 -10.33
C TYR A 284 23.57 0.20 -10.63
N SER A 285 24.72 0.88 -10.67
CA SER A 285 24.75 2.30 -11.01
C SER A 285 24.60 2.51 -12.51
N ARG A 286 24.25 3.73 -12.92
CA ARG A 286 24.26 4.12 -14.34
C ARG A 286 25.68 4.06 -14.93
N TYR A 287 26.70 4.31 -14.12
CA TYR A 287 28.11 4.18 -14.48
C TYR A 287 28.46 2.73 -14.87
N ASP A 288 27.95 1.74 -14.12
CA ASP A 288 28.23 0.31 -14.36
C ASP A 288 27.81 -0.18 -15.75
N LYS A 289 26.80 0.45 -16.37
CA LYS A 289 26.33 0.12 -17.72
C LYS A 289 27.41 0.26 -18.79
N PHE A 290 28.42 1.09 -18.54
CA PHE A 290 29.48 1.40 -19.48
C PHE A 290 30.74 0.56 -19.25
N LEU A 291 30.79 -0.26 -18.18
CA LEU A 291 31.96 -1.08 -17.88
C LEU A 291 32.00 -2.33 -18.75
N LYS A 292 33.16 -2.57 -19.36
CA LYS A 292 33.44 -3.75 -20.19
C LYS A 292 34.77 -4.38 -19.81
N SER A 293 34.88 -5.70 -20.00
CA SER A 293 36.15 -6.40 -19.92
C SER A 293 37.15 -5.87 -20.95
N SER A 294 38.44 -6.17 -20.77
CA SER A 294 39.48 -5.86 -21.77
C SER A 294 39.23 -6.52 -23.13
N SER A 295 38.37 -7.54 -23.20
CA SER A 295 37.90 -8.18 -24.44
C SER A 295 36.61 -7.57 -25.01
N ASN A 296 36.22 -6.37 -24.55
CA ASN A 296 35.03 -5.63 -25.00
C ASN A 296 33.70 -6.37 -24.76
N VAL A 297 33.60 -7.11 -23.64
CA VAL A 297 32.35 -7.73 -23.18
C VAL A 297 31.77 -6.93 -22.03
N SER A 298 30.53 -6.47 -22.13
CA SER A 298 29.85 -5.73 -21.06
C SER A 298 29.81 -6.51 -19.75
N LEU A 299 30.15 -5.85 -18.64
CA LEU A 299 30.09 -6.44 -17.31
C LEU A 299 28.65 -6.65 -16.84
N LEU A 300 27.71 -5.82 -17.33
CA LEU A 300 26.29 -6.01 -17.08
C LEU A 300 25.56 -6.47 -18.35
N SER A 301 24.55 -7.30 -18.17
CA SER A 301 23.59 -7.69 -19.20
C SER A 301 22.17 -7.42 -18.74
N ASN A 302 21.32 -6.94 -19.64
CA ASN A 302 19.89 -6.79 -19.39
C ASN A 302 19.19 -8.11 -19.74
N THR A 303 18.52 -8.72 -18.77
CA THR A 303 17.85 -10.03 -18.92
C THR A 303 16.33 -9.91 -19.13
N TYR A 304 15.81 -8.70 -19.31
CA TYR A 304 14.37 -8.50 -19.50
C TYR A 304 13.86 -9.25 -20.75
N SER A 305 12.87 -10.13 -20.57
CA SER A 305 12.39 -11.05 -21.61
C SER A 305 11.21 -10.54 -22.45
N GLY A 306 10.82 -9.26 -22.30
CA GLY A 306 9.72 -8.64 -23.07
C GLY A 306 10.14 -8.03 -24.42
N SER A 307 9.16 -7.82 -25.31
CA SER A 307 9.33 -7.44 -26.73
C SER A 307 9.89 -6.04 -27.00
N SER A 308 10.17 -5.23 -25.98
CA SER A 308 10.61 -3.83 -26.10
C SER A 308 11.78 -3.43 -25.16
N ASN A 309 12.53 -4.40 -24.61
CA ASN A 309 13.74 -4.20 -23.78
C ASN A 309 13.71 -2.98 -22.82
N CYS A 310 13.23 -3.16 -21.59
CA CYS A 310 13.28 -2.10 -20.56
C CYS A 310 14.72 -1.71 -20.24
N GLN A 311 15.17 -0.54 -20.69
CA GLN A 311 16.59 -0.13 -20.63
C GLN A 311 17.09 0.27 -19.23
N MET A 312 16.24 0.16 -18.22
CA MET A 312 16.57 0.45 -16.82
C MET A 312 16.26 -0.73 -15.87
N TYR A 313 15.52 -1.76 -16.29
CA TYR A 313 15.16 -2.90 -15.42
C TYR A 313 16.02 -4.12 -15.72
N ASP A 314 16.04 -5.05 -14.77
CA ASP A 314 16.58 -6.41 -14.91
C ASP A 314 18.01 -6.50 -15.44
N TYR A 315 18.84 -5.56 -14.99
CA TYR A 315 20.29 -5.68 -15.13
C TYR A 315 20.85 -6.66 -14.10
N VAL A 316 21.72 -7.53 -14.58
CA VAL A 316 22.50 -8.49 -13.78
C VAL A 316 23.96 -8.40 -14.22
N PHE A 317 24.87 -8.87 -13.37
CA PHE A 317 26.23 -9.17 -13.81
C PHE A 317 26.17 -10.20 -14.93
N ASN A 318 26.89 -9.93 -16.02
CA ASN A 318 26.82 -10.71 -17.23
C ASN A 318 27.28 -12.14 -16.95
N PRO A 319 26.40 -13.16 -17.10
CA PRO A 319 26.74 -14.54 -16.78
C PRO A 319 27.83 -15.12 -17.69
N ASN A 320 28.13 -14.46 -18.81
CA ASN A 320 29.22 -14.84 -19.71
C ASN A 320 30.58 -14.24 -19.31
N VAL A 321 30.64 -13.46 -18.23
CA VAL A 321 31.87 -12.85 -17.71
C VAL A 321 32.24 -13.53 -16.40
N SER A 322 33.48 -14.03 -16.30
CA SER A 322 34.00 -14.56 -15.02
C SER A 322 34.19 -13.41 -14.02
N ASN A 323 33.77 -13.61 -12.77
CA ASN A 323 34.02 -12.65 -11.69
C ASN A 323 35.51 -12.31 -11.53
N SER A 324 36.41 -13.24 -11.84
CA SER A 324 37.85 -12.98 -11.78
C SER A 324 38.32 -11.83 -12.68
N VAL A 325 37.54 -11.41 -13.67
CA VAL A 325 37.90 -10.28 -14.55
C VAL A 325 38.00 -8.96 -13.77
N ILE A 326 37.28 -8.81 -12.67
CA ILE A 326 37.34 -7.62 -11.79
C ILE A 326 38.36 -7.76 -10.64
N TYR A 327 39.05 -8.91 -10.53
CA TYR A 327 40.20 -9.17 -9.64
C TYR A 327 41.18 -10.17 -10.28
N PRO A 328 41.84 -9.81 -11.41
CA PRO A 328 42.46 -10.77 -12.32
C PRO A 328 43.57 -11.64 -11.73
N GLN A 329 44.18 -11.27 -10.61
CA GLN A 329 45.41 -11.89 -10.10
C GLN A 329 45.44 -12.06 -8.57
N CYS A 330 44.28 -12.14 -7.92
CA CYS A 330 44.24 -12.19 -6.45
C CYS A 330 44.70 -13.55 -5.93
N SER A 331 45.77 -13.55 -5.12
CA SER A 331 46.43 -14.77 -4.65
C SER A 331 45.83 -15.35 -3.36
N SER A 332 45.04 -14.56 -2.62
CA SER A 332 44.40 -14.95 -1.36
C SER A 332 42.97 -14.41 -1.23
N GLY A 333 42.00 -15.06 -1.87
CA GLY A 333 40.60 -14.64 -1.89
C GLY A 333 40.26 -13.76 -3.10
N SER A 334 39.27 -12.87 -2.96
CA SER A 334 38.86 -11.92 -4.01
C SER A 334 39.17 -10.45 -3.68
N THR A 335 39.39 -10.11 -2.41
CA THR A 335 39.47 -8.72 -1.94
C THR A 335 40.77 -8.39 -1.20
N PHE A 336 41.18 -7.12 -1.27
CA PHE A 336 42.25 -6.52 -0.49
C PHE A 336 41.75 -5.25 0.20
N GLN A 337 42.08 -5.08 1.49
CA GLN A 337 41.69 -3.89 2.26
C GLN A 337 42.78 -2.82 2.18
N GLY A 338 42.49 -1.75 1.45
CA GLY A 338 43.42 -0.65 1.18
C GLY A 338 43.52 -0.39 -0.31
N ASN A 339 44.51 0.40 -0.70
CA ASN A 339 44.84 0.65 -2.10
C ASN A 339 46.28 0.20 -2.36
N THR A 340 46.51 -0.73 -3.29
CA THR A 340 47.86 -1.20 -3.63
C THR A 340 48.56 -0.30 -4.64
N GLY A 341 47.81 0.41 -5.48
CA GLY A 341 48.33 1.18 -6.62
C GLY A 341 48.92 0.27 -7.71
N LEU A 342 48.63 -1.02 -7.67
CA LEU A 342 49.06 -1.99 -8.69
C LEU A 342 48.03 -2.04 -9.80
N PHE A 343 48.50 -2.05 -11.05
CA PHE A 343 47.64 -2.11 -12.22
C PHE A 343 48.24 -3.01 -13.31
N ASN A 344 47.40 -3.43 -14.24
CA ASN A 344 47.83 -4.13 -15.44
C ASN A 344 46.93 -3.74 -16.62
N CYS A 345 47.49 -2.97 -17.57
CA CYS A 345 46.75 -2.42 -18.70
C CYS A 345 46.15 -3.49 -19.61
N SER A 346 46.75 -4.69 -19.68
CA SER A 346 46.23 -5.78 -20.52
C SER A 346 44.95 -6.42 -19.99
N THR A 347 44.72 -6.31 -18.68
CA THR A 347 43.55 -6.90 -18.00
C THR A 347 42.60 -5.85 -17.43
N SER A 348 42.88 -4.56 -17.64
CA SER A 348 42.07 -3.48 -17.09
C SER A 348 40.67 -3.49 -17.72
N ILE A 349 39.66 -3.33 -16.87
CA ILE A 349 38.30 -3.00 -17.30
C ILE A 349 38.35 -1.67 -18.06
N VAL A 350 37.45 -1.51 -19.02
CA VAL A 350 37.33 -0.30 -19.83
C VAL A 350 35.97 0.33 -19.59
N TYR A 351 35.95 1.61 -19.26
CA TYR A 351 34.76 2.44 -19.35
C TYR A 351 34.54 2.76 -20.82
N SER A 352 33.40 2.34 -21.38
CA SER A 352 33.10 2.39 -22.82
C SER A 352 31.81 3.17 -23.09
N GLY A 353 31.88 4.50 -22.88
CA GLY A 353 30.81 5.46 -23.15
C GLY A 353 31.13 6.34 -24.37
N SER A 354 30.99 7.65 -24.22
CA SER A 354 31.48 8.65 -25.17
C SER A 354 33.02 8.64 -25.29
N VAL A 355 33.69 8.06 -24.30
CA VAL A 355 35.14 7.81 -24.26
C VAL A 355 35.42 6.34 -23.92
N ASN A 356 36.60 5.86 -24.29
CA ASN A 356 37.09 4.53 -23.93
C ASN A 356 38.33 4.67 -23.03
N ILE A 357 38.16 4.47 -21.73
CA ILE A 357 39.22 4.73 -20.73
C ILE A 357 39.47 3.48 -19.90
N PRO A 358 40.75 3.07 -19.72
CA PRO A 358 41.11 2.03 -18.76
C PRO A 358 40.73 2.45 -17.33
N VAL A 359 40.11 1.53 -16.63
CA VAL A 359 39.61 1.68 -15.27
C VAL A 359 40.55 0.94 -14.33
N TYR A 360 40.82 1.52 -13.18
CA TYR A 360 41.66 0.93 -12.14
C TYR A 360 41.15 -0.46 -11.75
N THR A 361 41.91 -1.47 -12.13
CA THR A 361 41.59 -2.90 -11.96
C THR A 361 42.79 -3.61 -11.34
N PRO A 362 42.97 -3.50 -10.01
CA PRO A 362 44.10 -4.10 -9.30
C PRO A 362 44.04 -5.64 -9.28
N PRO A 363 45.16 -6.32 -8.93
CA PRO A 363 45.20 -7.78 -8.81
C PRO A 363 44.10 -8.38 -7.93
N CYS A 364 43.83 -7.77 -6.77
CA CYS A 364 42.73 -8.09 -5.87
C CYS A 364 41.71 -6.96 -5.90
N TYR A 365 40.42 -7.25 -5.73
CA TYR A 365 39.39 -6.22 -5.66
C TYR A 365 39.60 -5.35 -4.41
N GLU A 366 39.69 -4.04 -4.59
CA GLU A 366 39.92 -3.05 -3.54
C GLU A 366 38.64 -2.26 -3.31
N PRO A 367 37.90 -2.53 -2.21
CA PRO A 367 36.64 -1.85 -1.92
C PRO A 367 36.81 -0.33 -1.86
N GLY A 368 35.99 0.39 -2.62
CA GLY A 368 36.03 1.85 -2.74
C GLY A 368 36.98 2.39 -3.82
N SER A 369 37.82 1.55 -4.44
CA SER A 369 38.73 1.97 -5.52
C SER A 369 38.52 1.21 -6.82
N SER A 370 38.47 -0.13 -6.76
CA SER A 370 38.30 -0.96 -7.95
C SER A 370 37.06 -0.54 -8.74
N LEU A 371 37.24 -0.36 -10.04
CA LEU A 371 36.21 0.04 -11.00
C LEU A 371 35.70 1.49 -10.89
N SER A 372 35.96 2.19 -9.78
CA SER A 372 35.50 3.57 -9.54
C SER A 372 36.52 4.65 -9.94
N HIS A 373 37.74 4.26 -10.31
CA HIS A 373 38.82 5.15 -10.72
C HIS A 373 39.30 4.85 -12.13
N PHE A 374 39.81 5.87 -12.82
CA PHE A 374 40.54 5.68 -14.07
C PHE A 374 42.01 5.37 -13.81
N GLU A 375 42.62 4.64 -14.75
CA GLU A 375 44.01 4.23 -14.68
C GLU A 375 44.86 5.05 -15.67
N ASP A 376 45.57 6.03 -15.12
CA ASP A 376 46.42 6.99 -15.82
C ASP A 376 47.51 6.32 -16.64
N ALA A 377 48.23 5.36 -16.04
CA ALA A 377 49.40 4.75 -16.66
C ALA A 377 49.03 3.90 -17.88
N CYS A 378 47.77 3.48 -17.97
CA CYS A 378 47.25 2.74 -19.10
C CYS A 378 46.66 3.63 -20.21
N TYR A 379 46.66 4.95 -20.03
CA TYR A 379 46.04 5.88 -20.97
C TYR A 379 47.07 6.87 -21.54
N ASN A 380 47.23 6.87 -22.87
CA ASN A 380 48.01 7.85 -23.65
C ASN A 380 49.45 8.13 -23.15
N GLY A 381 50.08 7.15 -22.49
CA GLY A 381 51.46 7.27 -22.01
C GLY A 381 51.64 8.21 -20.83
N ASN A 382 50.57 8.52 -20.08
CA ASN A 382 50.65 9.32 -18.87
C ASN A 382 51.40 8.57 -17.74
N THR A 383 51.92 9.33 -16.78
CA THR A 383 52.48 8.77 -15.53
C THR A 383 51.35 8.40 -14.57
N ASN A 384 51.53 7.33 -13.79
CA ASN A 384 50.60 6.91 -12.75
C ASN A 384 50.24 8.07 -11.80
N ASP A 385 48.96 8.17 -11.41
CA ASP A 385 48.42 9.12 -10.43
C ASP A 385 48.50 10.62 -10.79
N GLN A 386 48.94 10.97 -12.01
CA GLN A 386 49.31 12.34 -12.38
C GLN A 386 48.37 13.03 -13.37
N TYR A 387 47.53 12.31 -14.10
CA TYR A 387 46.68 12.88 -15.14
C TYR A 387 45.23 13.07 -14.68
N PHE A 388 44.53 11.99 -14.36
CA PHE A 388 43.11 12.01 -14.02
C PHE A 388 42.87 12.57 -12.62
N MET A 389 41.78 13.33 -12.43
CA MET A 389 41.30 13.69 -11.09
C MET A 389 40.89 12.43 -10.33
N MET A 390 40.19 11.54 -11.01
CA MET A 390 39.63 10.26 -10.57
C MET A 390 40.62 9.11 -10.73
N SER A 391 41.92 9.37 -10.56
CA SER A 391 42.93 8.31 -10.42
C SER A 391 42.83 7.66 -9.04
N ASP A 392 43.37 6.45 -8.88
CA ASP A 392 43.26 5.70 -7.63
C ASP A 392 44.04 6.34 -6.46
N ARG A 393 45.03 7.21 -6.74
CA ARG A 393 45.69 8.05 -5.73
C ARG A 393 45.85 9.51 -6.13
N ALA A 394 46.02 10.37 -5.11
CA ALA A 394 46.37 11.78 -5.32
C ALA A 394 47.82 11.94 -5.77
N SER A 395 48.09 12.96 -6.60
CA SER A 395 49.46 13.33 -6.97
C SER A 395 50.20 13.91 -5.77
N GLY A 396 51.40 13.39 -5.49
CA GLY A 396 52.30 13.91 -4.46
C GLY A 396 53.18 15.07 -4.92
N THR A 397 53.09 15.49 -6.19
CA THR A 397 54.03 16.46 -6.78
C THR A 397 53.37 17.74 -7.29
N PHE A 398 52.06 17.74 -7.52
CA PHE A 398 51.27 18.91 -7.93
C PHE A 398 49.77 18.68 -7.69
N ALA A 399 48.98 19.75 -7.74
CA ALA A 399 47.53 19.71 -7.57
C ALA A 399 46.79 19.43 -8.89
N LYS A 400 45.76 18.57 -8.84
CA LYS A 400 44.86 18.28 -9.97
C LYS A 400 43.53 18.99 -9.69
N ARG A 401 43.32 20.19 -10.23
CA ARG A 401 42.21 21.07 -9.76
C ARG A 401 41.02 21.20 -10.71
N TYR A 402 40.93 20.34 -11.71
CA TYR A 402 39.76 20.26 -12.59
C TYR A 402 39.67 18.86 -13.18
N LEU A 403 38.45 18.45 -13.53
CA LEU A 403 38.20 17.20 -14.25
C LEU A 403 38.80 17.26 -15.65
N LYS A 404 39.39 16.17 -16.13
CA LYS A 404 39.86 16.04 -17.52
C LYS A 404 38.67 15.90 -18.47
N SER A 405 38.93 16.08 -19.77
CA SER A 405 37.90 16.02 -20.82
C SER A 405 37.15 14.69 -20.80
N GLU A 406 37.86 13.61 -20.50
CA GLU A 406 37.34 12.25 -20.39
C GLU A 406 36.37 12.12 -19.21
N GLU A 407 36.76 12.61 -18.03
CA GLU A 407 35.94 12.56 -16.81
C GLU A 407 34.69 13.43 -16.93
N ARG A 408 34.81 14.59 -17.60
CA ARG A 408 33.67 15.40 -17.99
C ARG A 408 32.69 14.59 -18.84
N LEU A 409 33.19 13.91 -19.89
CA LEU A 409 32.34 13.11 -20.77
C LEU A 409 31.70 11.92 -20.04
N THR A 410 32.40 11.28 -19.10
CA THR A 410 31.83 10.25 -18.22
C THR A 410 30.67 10.78 -17.38
N LEU A 411 30.80 11.97 -16.77
CA LEU A 411 29.68 12.60 -16.08
C LEU A 411 28.51 12.92 -17.04
N CYS A 412 28.80 13.31 -18.28
CA CYS A 412 27.76 13.51 -19.31
C CYS A 412 27.03 12.21 -19.67
N ASP A 413 27.76 11.11 -19.81
CA ASP A 413 27.24 9.77 -20.15
C ASP A 413 26.31 9.24 -19.06
N ILE A 414 26.63 9.52 -17.78
CA ILE A 414 25.75 9.19 -16.63
C ILE A 414 24.69 10.27 -16.36
N GLY A 415 24.57 11.29 -17.20
CA GLY A 415 23.37 12.12 -17.28
C GLY A 415 23.52 13.59 -16.88
N TYR A 416 24.68 14.06 -16.43
CA TYR A 416 24.86 15.47 -16.12
C TYR A 416 24.98 16.32 -17.39
N SER A 417 24.32 17.49 -17.40
CA SER A 417 24.63 18.51 -18.40
C SER A 417 25.73 19.42 -17.87
N LEU A 418 26.85 19.52 -18.58
CA LEU A 418 28.03 20.23 -18.12
C LEU A 418 28.48 21.32 -19.10
N LYS A 419 28.87 22.47 -18.55
CA LYS A 419 29.35 23.62 -19.32
C LYS A 419 30.67 23.33 -20.06
N ALA A 420 31.08 24.29 -20.89
CA ALA A 420 32.34 24.27 -21.65
C ALA A 420 33.57 24.68 -20.81
N THR A 421 33.34 25.26 -19.64
CA THR A 421 34.35 25.79 -18.73
C THR A 421 34.06 25.33 -17.31
N PHE A 422 35.09 25.10 -16.52
CA PHE A 422 35.01 24.76 -15.10
C PHE A 422 35.92 25.71 -14.31
N GLY A 423 35.55 26.01 -13.06
CA GLY A 423 36.38 26.73 -12.11
C GLY A 423 36.66 28.19 -12.45
N ASN A 424 37.63 28.78 -11.75
CA ASN A 424 38.01 30.18 -11.89
C ASN A 424 39.54 30.39 -11.90
N ASN A 425 39.98 31.46 -12.57
CA ASN A 425 41.42 31.74 -12.75
C ASN A 425 42.12 32.18 -11.46
N ALA A 426 41.40 32.88 -10.57
CA ALA A 426 41.97 33.42 -9.33
C ALA A 426 42.42 32.32 -8.36
N ASN A 427 41.75 31.18 -8.39
CA ASN A 427 42.02 30.03 -7.53
C ASN A 427 42.83 28.93 -8.22
N HIS A 428 43.26 29.17 -9.47
CA HIS A 428 43.94 28.19 -10.31
C HIS A 428 43.14 26.89 -10.50
N THR A 429 41.81 27.01 -10.59
CA THR A 429 40.88 25.88 -10.84
C THR A 429 40.31 25.91 -12.26
N TYR A 430 40.56 26.98 -13.02
CA TYR A 430 39.96 27.18 -14.33
C TYR A 430 40.48 26.24 -15.42
N VAL A 431 39.55 25.73 -16.22
CA VAL A 431 39.83 25.09 -17.50
C VAL A 431 38.76 25.45 -18.54
N ASN A 432 39.18 25.63 -19.80
CA ASN A 432 38.29 25.66 -20.95
C ASN A 432 38.50 24.39 -21.76
N TYR A 433 37.45 23.57 -21.89
CA TYR A 433 37.50 22.30 -22.61
C TYR A 433 37.48 22.47 -24.14
N ASN A 434 37.39 23.72 -24.64
CA ASN A 434 37.34 24.06 -26.07
C ASN A 434 36.25 23.29 -26.84
N THR A 435 35.10 23.09 -26.19
CA THR A 435 33.96 22.33 -26.70
C THR A 435 32.65 23.00 -26.30
N SER A 436 31.53 22.49 -26.81
CA SER A 436 30.19 22.96 -26.42
C SER A 436 29.69 22.26 -25.15
N VAL A 437 28.56 22.74 -24.62
CA VAL A 437 27.84 22.08 -23.52
C VAL A 437 27.55 20.62 -23.89
N CYS A 438 27.86 19.69 -23.00
CA CYS A 438 27.31 18.33 -23.14
C CYS A 438 25.92 18.32 -22.48
N ASN A 439 24.91 17.83 -23.19
CA ASN A 439 23.52 18.00 -22.76
C ASN A 439 23.05 16.95 -21.73
N GLY A 440 23.85 15.93 -21.40
CA GLY A 440 23.48 14.92 -20.41
C GLY A 440 22.13 14.24 -20.69
N ILE A 441 21.40 13.90 -19.63
CA ILE A 441 20.01 13.41 -19.67
C ILE A 441 19.13 14.56 -19.17
N GLY A 442 18.26 15.07 -20.03
CA GLY A 442 17.35 16.18 -19.72
C GLY A 442 16.01 15.72 -19.14
N ILE A 443 15.98 14.60 -18.41
CA ILE A 443 14.76 13.95 -17.86
C ILE A 443 15.04 13.49 -16.43
N GLY A 444 14.20 13.89 -15.49
CA GLY A 444 14.27 13.48 -14.09
C GLY A 444 12.87 13.23 -13.53
N GLY A 445 12.62 12.02 -13.05
CA GLY A 445 11.32 11.60 -12.55
C GLY A 445 11.13 11.86 -11.06
N VAL A 446 9.91 12.23 -10.68
CA VAL A 446 9.50 12.55 -9.31
C VAL A 446 8.36 11.62 -8.91
N ASN A 447 8.43 11.03 -7.71
CA ASN A 447 7.43 10.06 -7.29
C ASN A 447 5.99 10.64 -7.28
N ASP A 448 5.01 9.77 -7.49
CA ASP A 448 3.61 10.10 -7.69
C ASP A 448 2.67 9.36 -6.73
N GLY A 449 1.39 9.69 -6.81
CA GLY A 449 0.32 8.94 -6.13
C GLY A 449 0.01 9.44 -4.73
N LEU A 450 0.72 10.47 -4.26
CA LEU A 450 0.43 11.19 -3.03
C LEU A 450 0.10 12.66 -3.34
N SER A 451 -0.94 13.16 -2.69
CA SER A 451 -1.27 14.58 -2.68
C SER A 451 -0.27 15.37 -1.83
N SER A 452 -0.30 16.71 -1.92
CA SER A 452 0.50 17.58 -1.05
C SER A 452 0.18 17.42 0.44
N THR A 453 -0.97 16.83 0.78
CA THR A 453 -1.38 16.52 2.16
C THR A 453 -1.07 15.08 2.56
N GLY A 454 -0.43 14.29 1.68
CA GLY A 454 -0.05 12.90 1.93
C GLY A 454 -1.18 11.88 1.72
N SER A 455 -2.38 12.29 1.28
CA SER A 455 -3.45 11.35 0.92
C SER A 455 -3.18 10.71 -0.44
N PHE A 456 -3.59 9.45 -0.64
CA PHE A 456 -3.46 8.75 -1.92
C PHE A 456 -4.28 9.44 -3.01
N LEU A 457 -3.67 9.68 -4.17
CA LEU A 457 -4.33 10.22 -5.36
C LEU A 457 -5.02 9.13 -6.18
N TYR A 458 -4.48 7.91 -6.14
CA TYR A 458 -5.00 6.76 -6.86
C TYR A 458 -5.49 5.74 -5.84
N GLU A 459 -6.78 5.52 -5.84
CA GLU A 459 -7.44 4.57 -4.96
C GLU A 459 -8.60 3.89 -5.72
N GLY A 460 -8.82 2.60 -5.45
CA GLY A 460 -9.97 1.89 -5.98
C GLY A 460 -10.03 0.43 -5.53
N LEU A 461 -11.14 -0.22 -5.81
CA LEU A 461 -11.43 -1.57 -5.33
C LEU A 461 -10.58 -2.63 -6.06
N SER A 462 -10.10 -3.64 -5.32
CA SER A 462 -9.42 -4.81 -5.87
C SER A 462 -10.30 -5.50 -6.92
N GLY A 463 -9.67 -5.98 -7.99
CA GLY A 463 -10.34 -6.57 -9.15
C GLY A 463 -11.06 -5.57 -10.06
N THR A 464 -11.04 -4.27 -9.77
CA THR A 464 -11.62 -3.21 -10.62
C THR A 464 -10.53 -2.35 -11.28
N PRO A 465 -10.76 -1.78 -12.49
CA PRO A 465 -9.81 -0.85 -13.10
C PRO A 465 -9.71 0.47 -12.32
N ILE A 466 -8.53 0.76 -11.78
CA ILE A 466 -8.15 2.03 -11.13
C ILE A 466 -7.46 2.90 -12.18
N THR A 467 -8.01 4.09 -12.47
CA THR A 467 -7.44 5.00 -13.48
C THR A 467 -6.28 5.79 -12.90
N ILE A 468 -5.13 5.74 -13.57
CA ILE A 468 -3.90 6.45 -13.21
C ILE A 468 -3.57 7.42 -14.35
N SER A 469 -3.31 8.68 -14.01
CA SER A 469 -3.17 9.76 -15.00
C SER A 469 -2.26 10.87 -14.48
N GLY A 470 -1.49 11.51 -15.36
CA GLY A 470 -0.70 12.69 -14.98
C GLY A 470 0.62 12.39 -14.27
N ILE A 471 1.10 11.14 -14.36
CA ILE A 471 2.38 10.68 -13.78
C ILE A 471 3.64 11.30 -14.42
N LEU A 472 3.49 12.13 -15.46
CA LEU A 472 4.60 12.86 -16.07
C LEU A 472 4.49 14.38 -15.83
N ASN A 473 3.52 14.84 -15.02
CA ASN A 473 3.25 16.27 -14.82
C ASN A 473 4.32 16.97 -13.95
N ASN A 474 4.87 16.24 -12.98
CA ASN A 474 5.93 16.65 -12.08
C ASN A 474 7.32 16.19 -12.56
N ASP A 475 7.38 15.31 -13.56
CA ASP A 475 8.63 14.87 -14.17
C ASP A 475 9.26 16.00 -15.00
N TYR A 476 10.53 16.27 -14.73
CA TYR A 476 11.25 17.32 -15.42
C TYR A 476 11.61 16.91 -16.85
N THR A 477 11.54 17.89 -17.75
CA THR A 477 12.07 17.80 -19.11
C THR A 477 12.77 19.09 -19.49
N ASN A 478 13.83 19.02 -20.30
CA ASN A 478 14.56 20.19 -20.81
C ASN A 478 13.77 20.99 -21.90
N GLY A 479 12.48 21.21 -21.67
CA GLY A 479 11.65 22.19 -22.39
C GLY A 479 10.67 21.64 -23.43
N GLN A 480 10.49 20.31 -23.57
CA GLN A 480 9.50 19.75 -24.51
C GLN A 480 8.60 18.69 -23.85
N PRO A 481 7.59 19.09 -23.04
CA PRO A 481 6.66 18.17 -22.39
C PRO A 481 5.89 17.26 -23.37
N SER A 482 5.72 17.67 -24.63
CA SER A 482 5.10 16.84 -25.67
C SER A 482 5.91 15.59 -26.04
N ASN A 483 7.21 15.59 -25.76
CA ASN A 483 8.11 14.46 -26.05
C ASN A 483 8.20 13.48 -24.88
N MET A 484 7.70 13.86 -23.70
CA MET A 484 7.70 13.01 -22.52
C MET A 484 6.83 11.77 -22.72
N ARG A 485 7.41 10.62 -22.38
CA ARG A 485 6.79 9.31 -22.39
C ARG A 485 7.12 8.59 -21.09
N TYR A 486 6.30 7.61 -20.73
CA TYR A 486 6.62 6.63 -19.70
C TYR A 486 6.74 5.25 -20.34
N GLU A 487 7.60 4.41 -19.78
CA GLU A 487 7.73 3.01 -20.18
C GLU A 487 7.83 2.07 -18.97
N PHE A 488 7.38 0.83 -19.17
CA PHE A 488 7.48 -0.30 -18.25
C PHE A 488 6.83 -0.08 -16.89
N VAL A 489 5.59 0.43 -16.87
CA VAL A 489 4.79 0.41 -15.64
C VAL A 489 4.66 -1.03 -15.13
N GLN A 490 5.09 -1.27 -13.88
CA GLN A 490 5.03 -2.57 -13.22
C GLN A 490 4.54 -2.40 -11.79
N ASP A 491 3.67 -3.30 -11.36
CA ASP A 491 3.25 -3.43 -9.96
C ASP A 491 4.28 -4.26 -9.17
N LEU A 492 4.77 -3.70 -8.05
CA LEU A 492 5.73 -4.37 -7.18
C LEU A 492 5.07 -5.20 -6.06
N PHE A 493 3.75 -5.31 -6.02
CA PHE A 493 3.02 -6.06 -5.00
C PHE A 493 2.11 -7.15 -5.60
N ASP A 494 1.59 -6.96 -6.81
CA ASP A 494 0.81 -7.97 -7.55
C ASP A 494 1.44 -8.30 -8.91
N LEU A 495 2.14 -9.45 -8.98
CA LEU A 495 2.76 -9.94 -10.23
C LEU A 495 1.72 -10.28 -11.32
N ASN A 496 0.45 -10.45 -10.97
CA ASN A 496 -0.65 -10.72 -11.89
C ASN A 496 -1.49 -9.47 -12.18
N ALA A 497 -1.04 -8.28 -11.74
CA ALA A 497 -1.71 -7.02 -12.04
C ALA A 497 -1.84 -6.80 -13.54
N ILE A 498 -3.01 -6.33 -13.97
CA ILE A 498 -3.30 -6.09 -15.38
C ILE A 498 -3.27 -4.59 -15.64
N PHE A 499 -2.48 -4.18 -16.64
CA PHE A 499 -2.41 -2.80 -17.12
C PHE A 499 -3.09 -2.68 -18.48
N SER A 500 -3.86 -1.60 -18.70
CA SER A 500 -4.38 -1.30 -20.05
C SER A 500 -3.26 -1.00 -21.05
N GLN A 501 -2.16 -0.42 -20.55
CA GLN A 501 -0.92 -0.18 -21.27
C GLN A 501 0.21 0.05 -20.25
N THR A 502 1.43 -0.34 -20.60
CA THR A 502 2.63 -0.14 -19.76
C THR A 502 3.59 0.91 -20.34
N THR A 503 3.25 1.48 -21.50
CA THR A 503 3.94 2.60 -22.13
C THR A 503 2.91 3.63 -22.57
N GLY A 504 3.28 4.91 -22.60
CA GLY A 504 2.34 5.96 -23.00
C GLY A 504 2.94 7.36 -23.03
N ALA A 505 2.14 8.32 -23.50
CA ALA A 505 2.49 9.74 -23.53
C ALA A 505 1.95 10.50 -22.32
N ASN A 506 2.49 11.72 -22.09
CA ASN A 506 2.11 12.58 -20.96
C ASN A 506 0.59 12.79 -20.79
N ASN A 507 -0.15 12.87 -21.90
CA ASN A 507 -1.60 13.05 -21.88
C ASN A 507 -2.42 11.75 -21.81
N GLN A 508 -1.77 10.59 -21.69
CA GLN A 508 -2.46 9.31 -21.67
C GLN A 508 -2.55 8.78 -20.24
N SER A 509 -3.77 8.43 -19.83
CA SER A 509 -4.02 7.62 -18.65
C SER A 509 -3.89 6.13 -18.95
N PHE A 510 -3.62 5.33 -17.94
CA PHE A 510 -3.74 3.88 -18.00
C PHE A 510 -4.54 3.38 -16.79
N THR A 511 -5.04 2.15 -16.86
CA THR A 511 -5.72 1.53 -15.72
C THR A 511 -4.86 0.44 -15.11
N LEU A 512 -4.74 0.45 -13.78
CA LEU A 512 -4.26 -0.68 -12.99
C LEU A 512 -5.45 -1.52 -12.53
N LYS A 513 -5.42 -2.82 -12.76
CA LYS A 513 -6.32 -3.77 -12.10
C LYS A 513 -5.48 -4.75 -11.29
N SER A 514 -5.38 -4.49 -9.99
CA SER A 514 -4.75 -5.39 -9.00
C SER A 514 -5.80 -6.26 -8.33
N PHE A 515 -5.45 -7.51 -8.04
CA PHE A 515 -6.29 -8.44 -7.26
C PHE A 515 -5.87 -8.54 -5.79
N VAL A 516 -4.72 -7.99 -5.45
CA VAL A 516 -4.22 -7.93 -4.06
C VAL A 516 -4.72 -6.61 -3.45
N PRO A 517 -5.45 -6.62 -2.32
CA PRO A 517 -5.78 -5.40 -1.60
C PRO A 517 -4.59 -4.93 -0.73
N GLY A 518 -4.51 -3.62 -0.51
CA GLY A 518 -3.50 -2.98 0.31
C GLY A 518 -2.79 -1.84 -0.42
N LEU A 519 -1.65 -1.42 0.14
CA LEU A 519 -0.78 -0.43 -0.49
C LEU A 519 0.01 -1.07 -1.63
N HIS A 520 -0.10 -0.50 -2.82
CA HIS A 520 0.69 -0.84 -3.99
C HIS A 520 1.73 0.24 -4.27
N LEU A 521 2.90 -0.20 -4.73
CA LEU A 521 3.93 0.64 -5.31
C LEU A 521 4.14 0.21 -6.76
N LEU A 522 3.81 1.08 -7.70
CA LEU A 522 4.18 0.88 -9.08
C LEU A 522 5.54 1.51 -9.34
N ARG A 523 6.31 0.95 -10.27
CA ARG A 523 7.50 1.59 -10.84
C ARG A 523 7.31 1.85 -12.33
N TYR A 524 7.89 2.94 -12.84
CA TYR A 524 7.96 3.27 -14.26
C TYR A 524 9.28 4.00 -14.58
N VAL A 525 9.54 4.26 -15.87
CA VAL A 525 10.69 5.06 -16.32
C VAL A 525 10.19 6.19 -17.24
N PRO A 526 10.38 7.46 -16.88
CA PRO A 526 10.17 8.57 -17.81
C PRO A 526 11.30 8.64 -18.83
N TYR A 527 10.96 8.93 -20.08
CA TYR A 527 11.93 9.10 -21.14
C TYR A 527 11.47 10.13 -22.18
N ASP A 528 12.44 10.69 -22.88
CA ASP A 528 12.21 11.59 -24.01
C ASP A 528 12.26 10.79 -25.32
N ILE A 529 11.13 10.76 -26.03
CA ILE A 529 11.02 10.04 -27.30
C ILE A 529 11.93 10.59 -28.40
N SER A 530 12.30 11.86 -28.34
CA SER A 530 13.11 12.52 -29.37
C SER A 530 14.59 12.18 -29.25
N THR A 531 15.10 12.05 -28.02
CA THR A 531 16.50 11.71 -27.75
C THR A 531 16.72 10.25 -27.41
N GLY A 532 15.66 9.52 -27.04
CA GLY A 532 15.74 8.16 -26.51
C GLY A 532 16.39 8.10 -25.12
N LYS A 533 16.56 9.22 -24.40
CA LYS A 533 17.20 9.23 -23.09
C LYS A 533 16.18 8.96 -21.98
N ARG A 534 16.55 8.09 -21.05
CA ARG A 534 15.73 7.65 -19.90
C ARG A 534 16.19 8.36 -18.64
N GLY A 535 15.23 8.85 -17.84
CA GLY A 535 15.47 9.35 -16.49
C GLY A 535 15.73 8.21 -15.49
N ASN A 536 15.44 8.47 -14.22
CA ASN A 536 15.49 7.50 -13.13
C ASN A 536 14.26 6.59 -13.08
N ILE A 537 14.40 5.42 -12.45
CA ILE A 537 13.24 4.64 -12.01
C ILE A 537 12.43 5.50 -11.03
N THR A 538 11.14 5.64 -11.30
CA THR A 538 10.22 6.52 -10.57
C THR A 538 9.01 5.72 -10.11
N TYR A 539 8.39 6.11 -8.99
CA TYR A 539 7.41 5.29 -8.31
C TYR A 539 6.05 5.97 -8.14
N ILE A 540 4.99 5.18 -8.10
CA ILE A 540 3.60 5.63 -7.95
C ILE A 540 2.97 4.87 -6.79
N PHE A 541 2.48 5.57 -5.78
CA PHE A 541 1.66 4.95 -4.73
C PHE A 541 0.21 4.79 -5.18
N VAL A 542 -0.36 3.60 -4.97
CA VAL A 542 -1.77 3.31 -5.25
C VAL A 542 -2.36 2.56 -4.06
N ASN A 543 -3.51 3.01 -3.55
CA ASN A 543 -4.22 2.30 -2.50
C ASN A 543 -5.29 1.38 -3.12
N VAL A 544 -5.10 0.08 -3.05
CA VAL A 544 -6.05 -0.90 -3.58
C VAL A 544 -6.96 -1.34 -2.44
N LEU A 545 -8.17 -0.81 -2.43
CA LEU A 545 -9.17 -1.11 -1.41
C LEU A 545 -9.71 -2.52 -1.57
N ASN A 546 -10.14 -3.09 -0.46
CA ASN A 546 -10.71 -4.41 -0.46
C ASN A 546 -12.13 -4.45 -1.08
N ASN A 547 -12.40 -5.41 -1.97
CA ASN A 547 -13.68 -5.58 -2.68
C ASN A 547 -14.49 -6.84 -2.29
N CYS A 548 -14.27 -7.40 -1.10
CA CYS A 548 -14.96 -8.63 -0.74
C CYS A 548 -16.46 -8.48 -0.61
N ILE A 549 -17.14 -9.58 -0.95
CA ILE A 549 -18.55 -9.76 -0.68
C ILE A 549 -18.77 -9.71 0.84
N GLN A 550 -19.74 -8.91 1.25
CA GLN A 550 -20.20 -8.86 2.64
C GLN A 550 -21.45 -9.74 2.75
N ASN A 551 -21.25 -11.00 3.11
CA ASN A 551 -22.34 -11.97 3.27
C ASN A 551 -23.25 -11.60 4.47
N ASP A 552 -22.67 -11.03 5.53
CA ASP A 552 -23.40 -10.52 6.69
C ASP A 552 -23.36 -8.98 6.72
N ILE A 553 -24.44 -8.35 6.25
CA ILE A 553 -24.59 -6.89 6.22
C ILE A 553 -24.58 -6.24 7.62
N CYS A 554 -24.80 -7.03 8.68
CA CYS A 554 -24.73 -6.52 10.04
C CYS A 554 -23.30 -6.49 10.59
N SER A 555 -22.41 -7.33 10.06
CA SER A 555 -21.03 -7.41 10.54
C SER A 555 -20.20 -6.27 9.96
N LEU A 556 -19.40 -5.62 10.80
CA LEU A 556 -18.35 -4.71 10.35
C LEU A 556 -17.15 -5.46 9.75
N VAL A 557 -17.10 -6.79 9.86
CA VAL A 557 -16.08 -7.63 9.23
C VAL A 557 -16.57 -8.10 7.87
N ARG A 558 -15.82 -7.80 6.81
CA ARG A 558 -16.05 -8.37 5.47
C ARG A 558 -15.55 -9.80 5.43
N ASN A 559 -16.26 -10.68 4.73
CA ASN A 559 -15.82 -12.06 4.46
C ASN A 559 -15.35 -12.80 5.73
N GLY A 560 -16.08 -12.65 6.83
CA GLY A 560 -15.70 -13.27 8.10
C GLY A 560 -15.85 -14.80 8.13
N ASP A 561 -16.63 -15.33 7.20
CA ASP A 561 -16.82 -16.73 6.87
C ASP A 561 -15.79 -17.26 5.85
N PHE A 562 -14.92 -16.39 5.33
CA PHE A 562 -13.82 -16.74 4.41
C PHE A 562 -14.22 -17.38 3.07
N GLU A 563 -15.51 -17.38 2.73
CA GLU A 563 -16.06 -17.99 1.51
C GLU A 563 -15.73 -17.21 0.24
N SER A 564 -15.55 -15.89 0.35
CA SER A 564 -15.12 -15.04 -0.75
C SER A 564 -13.60 -15.12 -0.92
N HIS A 565 -13.14 -15.55 -2.09
CA HIS A 565 -11.72 -15.61 -2.43
C HIS A 565 -11.45 -15.11 -3.85
N ASN A 566 -10.22 -14.67 -4.10
CA ASN A 566 -9.77 -14.30 -5.44
C ASN A 566 -9.28 -15.52 -6.23
N TYR A 567 -8.60 -16.44 -5.54
CA TYR A 567 -8.04 -17.67 -6.08
C TYR A 567 -7.99 -18.75 -4.98
N PRO A 568 -8.11 -20.04 -5.33
CA PRO A 568 -7.93 -21.12 -4.37
C PRO A 568 -6.47 -21.21 -3.88
N PRO A 569 -6.22 -21.68 -2.65
CA PRO A 569 -4.87 -21.92 -2.15
C PRO A 569 -4.17 -23.04 -2.92
N THR A 570 -2.84 -22.92 -3.07
CA THR A 570 -1.98 -23.86 -3.80
C THR A 570 -0.77 -24.29 -2.96
N TYR A 571 -0.38 -23.50 -1.95
CA TYR A 571 0.64 -23.82 -0.96
C TYR A 571 0.25 -23.19 0.40
N ASN A 572 1.02 -23.49 1.45
CA ASN A 572 0.82 -22.92 2.80
C ASN A 572 1.06 -21.41 2.80
N SER A 573 0.73 -20.70 3.89
CA SER A 573 1.03 -19.28 4.04
C SER A 573 0.24 -18.36 3.09
N GLN A 574 -1.01 -18.71 2.76
CA GLN A 574 -1.81 -18.03 1.74
C GLN A 574 -3.13 -17.41 2.26
N VAL A 575 -3.20 -17.00 3.53
CA VAL A 575 -4.39 -16.30 4.06
C VAL A 575 -4.83 -15.09 3.22
N TYR A 576 -3.89 -14.42 2.54
CA TYR A 576 -4.18 -13.29 1.64
C TYR A 576 -5.05 -13.63 0.42
N LYS A 577 -5.25 -14.93 0.14
CA LYS A 577 -6.18 -15.39 -0.90
C LYS A 577 -7.64 -15.37 -0.42
N ALA A 578 -7.88 -15.53 0.88
CA ALA A 578 -9.17 -15.22 1.47
C ALA A 578 -9.36 -13.71 1.35
N CYS A 579 -10.40 -13.31 0.64
CA CYS A 579 -10.58 -11.92 0.30
C CYS A 579 -10.60 -11.07 1.60
N GLY A 580 -9.77 -10.02 1.65
CA GLY A 580 -9.81 -9.03 2.74
C GLY A 580 -9.09 -9.40 4.02
N TRP A 581 -8.45 -10.57 4.04
CA TRP A 581 -7.69 -11.05 5.18
C TRP A 581 -6.21 -11.05 4.86
N ASN A 582 -5.39 -10.81 5.87
CA ASN A 582 -3.94 -10.76 5.75
C ASN A 582 -3.29 -11.27 7.03
N ASN A 583 -1.98 -11.52 6.99
CA ASN A 583 -1.20 -11.82 8.19
C ASN A 583 -1.01 -10.55 9.03
N SER A 584 -1.05 -10.68 10.36
CA SER A 584 -0.69 -9.60 11.27
C SER A 584 0.82 -9.32 11.26
N SER A 585 1.65 -10.32 10.93
CA SER A 585 3.10 -10.21 10.86
C SER A 585 3.67 -10.76 9.54
N TYR A 586 4.83 -10.22 9.14
CA TYR A 586 5.63 -10.71 8.02
C TYR A 586 6.29 -12.08 8.26
N HIS A 587 6.62 -12.43 9.50
CA HIS A 587 7.32 -13.70 9.80
C HIS A 587 6.36 -14.87 10.06
N ALA A 588 5.13 -14.57 10.43
CA ALA A 588 4.13 -15.57 10.79
C ALA A 588 2.95 -15.50 9.82
N THR A 589 2.84 -16.53 8.98
CA THR A 589 1.92 -16.56 7.85
C THR A 589 0.84 -17.62 8.04
N ALA A 590 -0.39 -17.20 8.27
CA ALA A 590 -1.54 -18.08 8.37
C ALA A 590 -1.86 -18.79 7.04
N ASP A 591 -2.48 -19.95 7.17
CA ASP A 591 -2.89 -20.79 6.06
C ASP A 591 -4.34 -20.51 5.66
N TYR A 592 -4.67 -20.77 4.41
CA TYR A 592 -6.05 -20.73 3.92
C TYR A 592 -6.44 -22.11 3.42
N PHE A 593 -7.60 -22.59 3.84
CA PHE A 593 -8.16 -23.86 3.41
C PHE A 593 -9.47 -23.59 2.67
N ASN A 594 -9.62 -24.22 1.51
CA ASN A 594 -10.80 -24.02 0.67
C ASN A 594 -11.04 -25.25 -0.21
N SER A 595 -12.30 -25.63 -0.43
CA SER A 595 -12.65 -26.80 -1.23
C SER A 595 -12.29 -26.70 -2.72
N ASP A 596 -12.07 -25.48 -3.23
CA ASP A 596 -11.64 -25.21 -4.60
C ASP A 596 -10.13 -25.46 -4.81
N SER A 597 -9.37 -25.77 -3.75
CA SER A 597 -7.96 -26.12 -3.84
C SER A 597 -7.72 -27.34 -4.73
N THR A 598 -6.83 -27.20 -5.71
CA THR A 598 -6.38 -28.34 -6.53
C THR A 598 -5.37 -29.24 -5.79
N SER A 599 -4.89 -28.82 -4.62
CA SER A 599 -3.97 -29.57 -3.77
C SER A 599 -4.72 -30.19 -2.61
N GLU A 600 -4.61 -31.51 -2.44
CA GLU A 600 -5.23 -32.27 -1.34
C GLU A 600 -4.74 -31.81 0.03
N PHE A 601 -3.56 -31.18 0.13
CA PHE A 601 -3.03 -30.68 1.39
C PHE A 601 -3.81 -29.48 1.95
N TYR A 602 -4.51 -28.71 1.11
CA TYR A 602 -5.22 -27.48 1.51
C TYR A 602 -6.73 -27.55 1.24
N ASN A 603 -7.20 -28.73 0.86
CA ASN A 603 -8.62 -29.00 0.65
C ASN A 603 -9.32 -29.21 2.01
N ILE A 604 -10.64 -29.09 2.05
CA ILE A 604 -11.46 -29.36 3.23
C ILE A 604 -12.45 -30.50 2.92
N PRO A 605 -12.83 -31.33 3.89
CA PRO A 605 -12.48 -31.25 5.31
C PRO A 605 -11.11 -31.84 5.70
N CYS A 606 -10.46 -32.64 4.84
CA CYS A 606 -9.17 -33.29 5.14
C CYS A 606 -8.00 -32.46 4.59
N ASN A 607 -7.13 -31.96 5.45
CA ASN A 607 -5.94 -31.20 5.06
C ASN A 607 -4.68 -31.69 5.79
N PHE A 608 -3.53 -31.05 5.54
CA PHE A 608 -2.24 -31.46 6.10
C PHE A 608 -2.12 -31.36 7.63
N LYS A 609 -3.09 -30.71 8.30
CA LYS A 609 -3.17 -30.52 9.75
C LYS A 609 -4.25 -31.37 10.43
N GLY A 610 -5.28 -31.82 9.72
CA GLY A 610 -6.36 -32.56 10.36
C GLY A 610 -7.63 -32.65 9.53
N PHE A 611 -8.69 -33.17 10.16
CA PHE A 611 -10.01 -33.29 9.57
C PHE A 611 -10.95 -32.28 10.25
N GLN A 612 -11.45 -31.30 9.51
CA GLN A 612 -12.36 -30.28 10.04
C GLN A 612 -13.50 -30.02 9.06
N LEU A 613 -14.74 -30.26 9.51
CA LEU A 613 -15.94 -29.86 8.78
C LEU A 613 -16.25 -28.39 9.02
N ASP A 614 -16.91 -27.76 8.06
CA ASP A 614 -17.45 -26.42 8.23
C ASP A 614 -18.44 -26.36 9.39
N LYS A 615 -18.41 -25.26 10.14
CA LYS A 615 -19.37 -25.05 11.22
C LYS A 615 -20.78 -24.87 10.66
N ILE A 616 -20.88 -24.16 9.53
CA ILE A 616 -22.11 -23.94 8.78
C ILE A 616 -22.10 -24.93 7.60
N PRO A 617 -23.02 -25.92 7.56
CA PRO A 617 -23.05 -26.87 6.47
C PRO A 617 -23.23 -26.19 5.10
N GLY A 618 -22.35 -26.50 4.15
CA GLY A 618 -22.38 -25.92 2.79
C GLY A 618 -21.48 -24.70 2.59
N ASN A 619 -20.79 -24.26 3.64
CA ASN A 619 -19.60 -23.44 3.51
C ASN A 619 -18.42 -24.26 2.97
N HIS A 620 -17.40 -23.58 2.46
CA HIS A 620 -16.34 -24.16 1.65
C HIS A 620 -14.94 -23.67 2.07
N ALA A 621 -14.79 -22.88 3.14
CA ALA A 621 -13.50 -22.30 3.52
C ALA A 621 -13.34 -22.01 5.02
N TYR A 622 -12.08 -21.99 5.48
CA TYR A 622 -11.67 -21.46 6.79
C TYR A 622 -10.16 -21.18 6.82
N VAL A 623 -9.69 -20.50 7.86
CA VAL A 623 -8.27 -20.14 8.04
C VAL A 623 -7.57 -21.04 9.04
N GLY A 624 -6.27 -21.29 8.83
CA GLY A 624 -5.41 -22.06 9.72
C GLY A 624 -4.31 -21.23 10.37
N MET A 625 -4.00 -21.50 11.64
CA MET A 625 -3.05 -20.71 12.43
C MET A 625 -2.20 -21.60 13.35
N VAL A 626 -0.87 -21.58 13.20
CA VAL A 626 0.05 -22.19 14.16
C VAL A 626 0.42 -21.24 15.29
N ILE A 627 0.48 -21.79 16.51
CA ILE A 627 1.04 -21.14 17.69
C ILE A 627 2.07 -22.05 18.34
N ALA A 628 3.31 -21.56 18.41
CA ALA A 628 4.45 -22.26 18.98
C ALA A 628 5.11 -21.43 20.08
N THR A 629 5.03 -21.90 21.32
CA THR A 629 5.70 -21.27 22.47
C THR A 629 7.08 -21.90 22.71
N GLY A 630 8.06 -21.11 23.16
CA GLY A 630 9.44 -21.55 23.35
C GLY A 630 10.32 -21.50 22.09
N ARG A 631 9.91 -20.74 21.08
CA ARG A 631 10.73 -20.47 19.88
C ARG A 631 11.77 -19.39 20.23
N ALA A 632 13.04 -19.78 20.31
CA ALA A 632 14.12 -18.82 20.57
C ALA A 632 14.22 -17.78 19.43
N TYR A 633 14.67 -16.56 19.76
CA TYR A 633 14.94 -15.46 18.81
C TYR A 633 13.71 -14.77 18.18
N VAL A 634 12.50 -15.06 18.67
CA VAL A 634 11.29 -14.26 18.35
C VAL A 634 10.76 -13.58 19.61
N LEU A 635 10.03 -12.47 19.44
CA LEU A 635 9.48 -11.68 20.56
C LEU A 635 8.67 -12.57 21.52
N GLN A 636 8.92 -12.42 22.82
CA GLN A 636 8.31 -13.23 23.90
C GLN A 636 8.54 -14.76 23.76
N ASN A 637 9.47 -15.19 22.91
CA ASN A 637 9.68 -16.60 22.53
C ASN A 637 8.43 -17.30 21.98
N VAL A 638 7.53 -16.56 21.33
CA VAL A 638 6.32 -17.10 20.72
C VAL A 638 6.27 -16.77 19.24
N TYR A 639 5.94 -17.80 18.45
CA TYR A 639 5.56 -17.68 17.06
C TYR A 639 4.06 -17.90 16.94
N SER A 640 3.32 -16.96 16.38
CA SER A 640 1.87 -17.01 16.19
C SER A 640 1.50 -16.53 14.80
N GLU A 641 0.81 -17.35 14.03
CA GLU A 641 0.20 -16.97 12.75
C GLU A 641 -1.07 -16.15 12.97
N SER A 642 -0.94 -14.97 13.58
CA SER A 642 -2.06 -14.05 13.79
C SER A 642 -2.51 -13.42 12.47
N ILE A 643 -3.81 -13.17 12.33
CA ILE A 643 -4.43 -12.63 11.11
C ILE A 643 -5.04 -11.26 11.37
N LYS A 644 -5.26 -10.49 10.30
CA LYS A 644 -5.88 -9.17 10.36
C LYS A 644 -6.83 -8.92 9.19
N THR A 645 -7.75 -8.00 9.40
CA THR A 645 -8.65 -7.45 8.37
C THR A 645 -8.99 -5.98 8.66
N GLU A 646 -9.37 -5.24 7.62
CA GLU A 646 -9.92 -3.89 7.75
C GLU A 646 -11.45 -3.97 7.81
N LEU A 647 -12.03 -3.26 8.77
CA LEU A 647 -13.47 -3.19 8.97
C LEU A 647 -14.15 -2.36 7.87
N VAL A 648 -15.44 -2.63 7.63
CA VAL A 648 -16.29 -1.90 6.68
C VAL A 648 -16.32 -0.39 6.98
N SER A 649 -16.29 -0.03 8.26
CA SER A 649 -16.16 1.35 8.75
C SER A 649 -15.48 1.36 10.12
N SER A 650 -14.94 2.51 10.52
CA SER A 650 -14.35 2.68 11.84
C SER A 650 -15.40 2.53 12.95
N LEU A 651 -14.99 1.98 14.09
CA LEU A 651 -15.84 1.90 15.27
C LEU A 651 -16.18 3.29 15.79
N LYS A 652 -17.43 3.47 16.22
CA LYS A 652 -17.88 4.71 16.82
C LYS A 652 -17.26 4.87 18.21
N PRO A 653 -16.88 6.09 18.62
CA PRO A 653 -16.45 6.37 20.00
C PRO A 653 -17.54 6.03 21.03
N ASN A 654 -17.13 5.60 22.23
CA ASN A 654 -18.02 5.34 23.39
C ASN A 654 -19.21 4.42 23.08
N THR A 655 -19.02 3.46 22.18
CA THR A 655 -20.09 2.60 21.66
C THR A 655 -19.77 1.14 22.01
N THR A 656 -20.79 0.38 22.40
CA THR A 656 -20.65 -1.04 22.77
C THR A 656 -20.72 -1.92 21.52
N TYR A 657 -19.84 -2.92 21.44
CA TYR A 657 -19.77 -3.88 20.35
C TYR A 657 -19.63 -5.31 20.87
N THR A 658 -20.08 -6.27 20.07
CA THR A 658 -19.83 -7.71 20.27
C THR A 658 -18.99 -8.26 19.12
N LEU A 659 -17.85 -8.84 19.44
CA LEU A 659 -16.98 -9.58 18.53
C LEU A 659 -17.14 -11.08 18.77
N THR A 660 -17.51 -11.85 17.74
CA THR A 660 -17.57 -13.31 17.78
C THR A 660 -16.73 -13.93 16.69
N PHE A 661 -16.17 -15.10 16.94
CA PHE A 661 -15.52 -15.94 15.93
C PHE A 661 -15.44 -17.38 16.43
N ASP A 662 -15.32 -18.31 15.49
CA ASP A 662 -15.26 -19.74 15.77
C ASP A 662 -13.85 -20.27 15.63
N VAL A 663 -13.45 -21.11 16.58
CA VAL A 663 -12.13 -21.76 16.58
C VAL A 663 -12.24 -23.25 16.81
N SER A 664 -11.34 -24.00 16.20
CA SER A 664 -11.19 -25.44 16.44
C SER A 664 -9.72 -25.81 16.53
N LEU A 665 -9.37 -26.69 17.46
CA LEU A 665 -8.00 -27.18 17.62
C LEU A 665 -7.77 -28.43 16.76
N ALA A 666 -6.80 -28.36 15.84
CA ALA A 666 -6.47 -29.42 14.91
C ALA A 666 -5.82 -30.64 15.59
N GLU A 667 -6.14 -31.84 15.12
CA GLU A 667 -5.77 -33.09 15.79
C GLU A 667 -4.26 -33.40 15.73
N LYS A 668 -3.56 -32.91 14.70
CA LYS A 668 -2.12 -33.11 14.53
C LYS A 668 -1.27 -32.26 15.46
N ASN A 669 -1.80 -31.13 15.92
CA ASN A 669 -1.07 -30.11 16.69
C ASN A 669 -1.98 -29.55 17.78
N ARG A 670 -2.17 -30.31 18.87
CA ARG A 670 -3.12 -29.98 19.95
C ARG A 670 -2.53 -29.88 21.35
N GLN A 671 -1.21 -29.91 21.49
CA GLN A 671 -0.58 -30.08 22.80
C GLN A 671 -0.48 -28.77 23.60
N ARG A 672 -0.74 -27.61 22.98
CA ARG A 672 -0.55 -26.29 23.61
C ARG A 672 -1.69 -25.28 23.40
N PRO A 673 -2.92 -25.59 23.84
CA PRO A 673 -4.02 -24.65 23.63
C PRO A 673 -3.80 -23.32 24.36
N ILE A 674 -4.33 -22.25 23.77
CA ILE A 674 -4.13 -20.87 24.18
C ILE A 674 -5.43 -20.18 24.60
N LYS A 675 -5.28 -19.02 25.25
CA LYS A 675 -6.37 -18.04 25.35
C LYS A 675 -6.29 -17.11 24.15
N PHE A 676 -7.30 -17.16 23.28
CA PHE A 676 -7.36 -16.29 22.10
C PHE A 676 -7.45 -14.82 22.48
N GLN A 677 -6.92 -13.97 21.62
CA GLN A 677 -6.90 -12.53 21.80
C GLN A 677 -7.38 -11.82 20.54
N ALA A 678 -7.91 -10.61 20.74
CA ALA A 678 -8.27 -9.71 19.68
C ALA A 678 -7.71 -8.31 19.97
N LEU A 679 -7.24 -7.62 18.94
CA LEU A 679 -6.82 -6.22 19.01
C LEU A 679 -7.53 -5.43 17.90
N ILE A 680 -8.08 -4.26 18.21
CA ILE A 680 -8.62 -3.34 17.21
C ILE A 680 -7.86 -2.02 17.29
N THR A 681 -7.23 -1.61 16.19
CA THR A 681 -6.36 -0.42 16.10
C THR A 681 -6.86 0.60 15.08
N ASP A 682 -6.37 1.83 15.20
CA ASP A 682 -6.59 2.95 14.28
C ASP A 682 -5.58 3.01 13.12
N THR A 683 -4.46 2.30 13.27
CA THR A 683 -3.43 2.15 12.24
C THR A 683 -3.27 0.70 11.84
N ASP A 684 -3.04 0.44 10.56
CA ASP A 684 -2.72 -0.90 10.07
C ASP A 684 -1.34 -1.33 10.56
N LEU A 685 -1.29 -2.25 11.54
CA LEU A 685 -0.03 -2.69 12.11
C LEU A 685 0.70 -3.61 11.12
N GLN A 686 1.95 -3.26 10.83
CA GLN A 686 2.84 -4.00 9.95
C GLN A 686 3.99 -4.57 10.78
N LEU A 687 3.78 -5.76 11.36
CA LEU A 687 4.67 -6.34 12.38
C LEU A 687 5.81 -7.16 11.75
N THR A 688 7.02 -6.99 12.26
CA THR A 688 8.21 -7.82 11.94
C THR A 688 8.52 -8.84 13.04
N THR A 689 7.61 -9.04 13.99
CA THR A 689 7.78 -9.99 15.10
C THR A 689 7.35 -11.40 14.69
N GLY A 690 7.45 -12.40 15.56
CA GLY A 690 6.83 -13.72 15.32
C GLY A 690 5.30 -13.70 15.43
N GLY A 691 4.60 -12.65 15.00
CA GLY A 691 3.14 -12.49 15.15
C GLY A 691 2.68 -11.88 16.46
N ILE A 692 3.62 -11.62 17.38
CA ILE A 692 3.37 -10.97 18.66
C ILE A 692 3.34 -9.45 18.49
N ILE A 693 2.25 -8.82 18.88
CA ILE A 693 2.08 -7.38 18.93
C ILE A 693 2.89 -6.82 20.10
N PRO A 694 3.86 -5.93 19.86
CA PRO A 694 4.63 -5.28 20.93
C PRO A 694 3.74 -4.42 21.85
N ASN A 695 4.11 -4.33 23.14
CA ASN A 695 3.30 -3.68 24.17
C ASN A 695 3.01 -2.19 23.90
N ASN A 696 3.89 -1.49 23.18
CA ASN A 696 3.72 -0.08 22.81
C ASN A 696 2.52 0.17 21.87
N PHE A 697 2.07 -0.84 21.12
CA PHE A 697 0.87 -0.74 20.28
C PHE A 697 -0.43 -1.03 21.06
N ILE A 698 -0.33 -1.59 22.27
CA ILE A 698 -1.47 -1.89 23.14
C ILE A 698 -1.63 -0.73 24.14
N THR A 699 -2.21 0.36 23.64
CA THR A 699 -2.47 1.58 24.43
C THR A 699 -3.89 1.61 24.99
N SER A 700 -4.21 2.60 25.81
CA SER A 700 -5.59 2.83 26.28
C SER A 700 -6.56 3.27 25.19
N ASN A 701 -6.05 3.70 24.02
CA ASN A 701 -6.85 4.24 22.92
C ASN A 701 -7.24 3.19 21.87
N VAL A 702 -6.83 1.93 22.08
CA VAL A 702 -7.17 0.77 21.25
C VAL A 702 -7.96 -0.25 22.06
N VAL A 703 -8.56 -1.24 21.40
CA VAL A 703 -9.32 -2.30 22.09
C VAL A 703 -8.48 -3.57 22.11
N PHE A 704 -8.09 -4.04 23.29
CA PHE A 704 -7.36 -5.30 23.46
C PHE A 704 -8.14 -6.27 24.37
N LEU A 705 -8.41 -7.46 23.85
CA LEU A 705 -9.30 -8.46 24.45
C LEU A 705 -8.57 -9.79 24.58
N THR A 706 -8.79 -10.50 25.69
CA THR A 706 -8.22 -11.83 25.93
C THR A 706 -9.32 -12.75 26.44
N ASN A 707 -9.46 -13.92 25.82
CA ASN A 707 -10.44 -14.93 26.23
C ASN A 707 -10.14 -15.39 27.65
N SER A 708 -11.17 -15.62 28.47
CA SER A 708 -10.99 -16.04 29.85
C SER A 708 -10.52 -17.50 29.96
N THR A 709 -10.91 -18.34 29.01
CA THR A 709 -10.67 -19.78 28.97
C THR A 709 -9.68 -20.16 27.88
N PHE A 710 -9.03 -21.33 28.04
CA PHE A 710 -8.23 -21.93 26.99
C PHE A 710 -9.15 -22.61 25.98
N SER A 711 -8.86 -22.42 24.69
CA SER A 711 -9.63 -23.01 23.60
C SER A 711 -9.08 -24.37 23.22
N ASN A 712 -9.75 -25.44 23.64
CA ASN A 712 -9.30 -26.83 23.50
C ASN A 712 -10.33 -27.75 22.84
N VAL A 713 -11.38 -27.18 22.22
CA VAL A 713 -12.35 -27.96 21.45
C VAL A 713 -11.65 -28.57 20.24
N LEU A 714 -11.77 -29.89 20.12
CA LEU A 714 -11.18 -30.66 19.04
C LEU A 714 -12.16 -30.75 17.88
N SER A 715 -11.65 -30.69 16.66
CA SER A 715 -12.38 -30.97 15.41
C SER A 715 -13.15 -32.30 15.41
N SER A 716 -12.68 -33.31 16.15
CA SER A 716 -13.29 -34.64 16.30
C SER A 716 -14.45 -34.71 17.30
N SER A 717 -14.80 -33.61 17.98
CA SER A 717 -15.97 -33.50 18.86
C SER A 717 -17.26 -33.23 18.07
N SER A 718 -18.45 -33.41 18.66
CA SER A 718 -19.72 -33.13 17.97
C SER A 718 -19.81 -31.65 17.58
N ASN A 719 -19.73 -31.38 16.28
CA ASN A 719 -19.59 -30.08 15.60
C ASN A 719 -18.19 -29.44 15.63
N GLY A 720 -17.21 -29.94 16.38
CA GLY A 720 -15.79 -29.57 16.22
C GLY A 720 -15.36 -28.12 16.52
N TRP A 721 -16.27 -27.18 16.76
CA TRP A 721 -15.99 -25.73 16.87
C TRP A 721 -16.39 -25.13 18.23
N GLU A 722 -15.60 -24.16 18.71
CA GLU A 722 -15.89 -23.29 19.87
C GLU A 722 -16.16 -21.85 19.39
N THR A 723 -17.30 -21.27 19.80
CA THR A 723 -17.57 -19.85 19.58
C THR A 723 -16.94 -19.01 20.70
N ILE A 724 -16.00 -18.15 20.36
CA ILE A 724 -15.46 -17.12 21.26
C ILE A 724 -16.25 -15.83 21.09
N SER A 725 -16.61 -15.18 22.19
CA SER A 725 -17.40 -13.94 22.19
C SER A 725 -16.84 -12.92 23.17
N PHE A 726 -16.59 -11.71 22.69
CA PHE A 726 -16.23 -10.55 23.49
C PHE A 726 -17.29 -9.48 23.39
N THR A 727 -17.65 -8.86 24.52
CA THR A 727 -18.43 -7.61 24.54
C THR A 727 -17.59 -6.52 25.16
N PHE A 728 -17.44 -5.40 24.47
CA PHE A 728 -16.59 -4.29 24.90
C PHE A 728 -17.21 -2.95 24.52
N THR A 729 -16.77 -1.87 25.18
CA THR A 729 -17.15 -0.50 24.83
C THR A 729 -15.90 0.26 24.39
N THR A 730 -15.96 0.92 23.24
CA THR A 730 -14.84 1.71 22.71
C THR A 730 -14.58 2.95 23.57
N GLY A 731 -13.34 3.42 23.55
CA GLY A 731 -12.97 4.72 24.12
C GLY A 731 -13.34 5.89 23.20
N SER A 732 -12.60 7.01 23.31
CA SER A 732 -12.85 8.22 22.52
C SER A 732 -12.25 8.21 21.10
N ASN A 733 -11.47 7.18 20.72
CA ASN A 733 -10.78 7.12 19.43
C ASN A 733 -11.78 6.85 18.28
N PRO A 734 -11.92 7.76 17.30
CA PRO A 734 -12.88 7.61 16.20
C PRO A 734 -12.38 6.76 15.03
N ASN A 735 -11.11 6.34 15.05
CA ASN A 735 -10.45 5.78 13.86
C ASN A 735 -10.21 4.27 13.92
N LEU A 736 -10.68 3.57 14.97
CA LEU A 736 -10.45 2.13 15.14
C LEU A 736 -11.07 1.31 13.99
N LYS A 737 -10.24 0.73 13.12
CA LYS A 737 -10.71 0.03 11.91
C LYS A 737 -9.93 -1.22 11.49
N TYR A 738 -8.85 -1.58 12.19
CA TYR A 738 -8.07 -2.78 11.86
C TYR A 738 -8.22 -3.82 12.96
N LEU A 739 -8.83 -4.96 12.66
CA LEU A 739 -9.04 -6.07 13.58
C LEU A 739 -7.91 -7.09 13.40
N HIS A 740 -7.24 -7.44 14.49
CA HIS A 740 -6.26 -8.52 14.59
C HIS A 740 -6.81 -9.65 15.48
N LEU A 741 -6.59 -10.91 15.07
CA LEU A 741 -7.01 -12.11 15.81
C LEU A 741 -5.85 -13.09 15.96
N GLY A 742 -5.82 -13.81 17.08
CA GLY A 742 -4.90 -14.91 17.33
C GLY A 742 -4.24 -14.82 18.70
N ALA A 743 -2.97 -15.23 18.77
CA ALA A 743 -2.15 -15.09 19.96
C ALA A 743 -1.28 -13.84 19.80
N LEU A 744 -1.71 -12.74 20.43
CA LEU A 744 -1.25 -11.40 20.07
C LEU A 744 -0.20 -10.86 21.05
N ASN A 745 -0.35 -11.07 22.36
CA ASN A 745 0.55 -10.50 23.34
C ASN A 745 0.44 -11.19 24.71
N ASN A 746 1.57 -11.47 25.37
CA ASN A 746 1.65 -12.08 26.70
C ASN A 746 0.76 -13.33 26.81
N ILE A 747 0.94 -14.23 25.84
CA ILE A 747 0.04 -15.35 25.62
C ILE A 747 0.12 -16.35 26.78
N SER A 748 -1.05 -16.79 27.24
CA SER A 748 -1.19 -17.92 28.14
C SER A 748 -1.36 -19.21 27.32
N SER A 749 -0.58 -20.24 27.62
CA SER A 749 -0.71 -21.59 27.04
C SER A 749 -0.74 -22.67 28.12
N GLN A 750 -1.54 -23.73 27.95
CA GLN A 750 -1.53 -24.92 28.81
C GLN A 750 -0.93 -26.12 28.07
N ILE A 751 -0.31 -27.07 28.77
CA ILE A 751 0.25 -28.30 28.16
C ILE A 751 -0.75 -29.44 28.33
N GLU A 752 -1.12 -30.10 27.24
CA GLU A 752 -1.97 -31.29 27.24
C GLU A 752 -1.21 -32.54 26.75
N SER A 753 -1.39 -33.66 27.44
CA SER A 753 -0.74 -34.94 27.12
C SER A 753 -1.68 -35.83 26.29
N ILE A 754 -1.75 -35.55 24.98
CA ILE A 754 -2.65 -36.23 24.04
C ILE A 754 -1.86 -36.76 22.83
N THR A 755 -2.27 -37.89 22.26
CA THR A 755 -1.68 -38.46 21.03
C THR A 755 -2.08 -37.64 19.81
N ASN A 756 -1.14 -37.23 18.96
CA ASN A 756 -1.47 -36.53 17.71
C ASN A 756 -1.91 -37.52 16.63
N ILE A 757 -2.87 -37.12 15.80
CA ILE A 757 -3.33 -37.90 14.63
C ILE A 757 -3.41 -37.02 13.38
N ASP A 758 -3.28 -37.62 12.19
CA ASP A 758 -3.54 -36.94 10.92
C ASP A 758 -5.03 -36.97 10.53
N CYS A 759 -5.37 -36.40 9.36
CA CYS A 759 -6.75 -36.31 8.90
C CYS A 759 -7.41 -37.67 8.58
N ASN A 760 -6.63 -38.75 8.51
CA ASN A 760 -7.10 -40.13 8.34
C ASN A 760 -7.14 -40.91 9.67
N ASN A 761 -7.06 -40.22 10.82
CA ASN A 761 -6.99 -40.80 12.16
C ASN A 761 -5.77 -41.70 12.41
N VAL A 762 -4.65 -41.46 11.71
CA VAL A 762 -3.41 -42.22 11.91
C VAL A 762 -2.53 -41.49 12.92
N ALA A 763 -1.97 -42.20 13.90
CA ALA A 763 -1.08 -41.62 14.90
C ALA A 763 0.21 -41.06 14.27
N VAL A 764 0.57 -39.84 14.67
CA VAL A 764 1.75 -39.11 14.18
C VAL A 764 2.62 -38.61 15.33
N SER A 765 3.85 -38.18 15.02
CA SER A 765 4.79 -37.72 16.04
C SER A 765 4.27 -36.51 16.81
N ASN A 766 4.64 -36.45 18.09
CA ASN A 766 4.30 -35.35 18.98
C ASN A 766 4.87 -34.01 18.45
N SER A 767 4.11 -32.93 18.60
CA SER A 767 4.52 -31.56 18.28
C SER A 767 4.20 -30.63 19.44
N SER A 768 5.18 -29.82 19.83
CA SER A 768 5.09 -28.83 20.91
C SER A 768 4.29 -27.57 20.56
N GLU A 769 3.36 -27.66 19.61
CA GLU A 769 2.65 -26.54 19.00
C GLU A 769 1.14 -26.79 19.03
N ALA A 770 0.37 -25.71 19.02
CA ALA A 770 -1.05 -25.73 18.73
C ALA A 770 -1.30 -25.25 17.31
N TYR A 771 -2.29 -25.82 16.65
CA TYR A 771 -2.77 -25.36 15.36
C TYR A 771 -4.28 -25.23 15.41
N TYR A 772 -4.79 -24.07 15.02
CA TYR A 772 -6.20 -23.77 15.06
C TYR A 772 -6.77 -23.54 13.67
N TYR A 773 -7.99 -24.01 13.47
CA TYR A 773 -8.86 -23.50 12.43
C TYR A 773 -9.67 -22.33 13.00
N LEU A 774 -9.92 -21.30 12.19
CA LEU A 774 -10.69 -20.12 12.54
C LEU A 774 -11.69 -19.78 11.43
N ASP A 775 -12.93 -19.50 11.81
CA ASP A 775 -14.04 -19.22 10.90
C ASP A 775 -15.08 -18.26 11.52
N ASN A 776 -16.04 -17.79 10.71
CA ASN A 776 -17.25 -17.05 11.11
C ASN A 776 -17.00 -15.82 12.00
N VAL A 777 -16.01 -15.00 11.63
CA VAL A 777 -15.69 -13.76 12.34
C VAL A 777 -16.79 -12.71 12.12
N LYS A 778 -17.32 -12.17 13.21
CA LYS A 778 -18.39 -11.18 13.18
C LYS A 778 -18.19 -10.11 14.23
N LEU A 779 -18.37 -8.84 13.84
CA LEU A 779 -18.30 -7.69 14.74
C LEU A 779 -19.54 -6.83 14.57
N VAL A 780 -20.36 -6.71 15.61
CA VAL A 780 -21.65 -6.00 15.57
C VAL A 780 -21.75 -4.95 16.65
N GLU A 781 -22.39 -3.82 16.35
CA GLU A 781 -22.75 -2.80 17.34
C GLU A 781 -23.87 -3.32 18.25
N VAL A 782 -23.74 -3.07 19.56
CA VAL A 782 -24.75 -3.41 20.57
C VAL A 782 -25.58 -2.15 20.86
N TYR A 783 -26.88 -2.22 20.60
CA TYR A 783 -27.80 -1.13 20.89
C TYR A 783 -28.48 -1.34 22.25
N SER A 784 -28.70 -0.26 22.99
CA SER A 784 -29.17 -0.30 24.38
C SER A 784 -30.66 -0.66 24.54
N THR A 785 -31.44 -0.64 23.46
CA THR A 785 -32.82 -1.11 23.43
C THR A 785 -33.06 -1.81 22.10
N ASN A 786 -33.27 -3.12 22.14
CA ASN A 786 -33.44 -3.98 20.97
C ASN A 786 -34.89 -4.44 20.83
N TYR A 787 -35.84 -3.53 21.04
CA TYR A 787 -37.26 -3.86 20.97
C TYR A 787 -37.79 -3.55 19.57
N LEU A 788 -38.03 -4.60 18.80
CA LEU A 788 -38.79 -4.54 17.56
C LEU A 788 -40.00 -5.45 17.77
N ASN A 789 -41.20 -4.92 17.60
CA ASN A 789 -42.45 -5.67 17.72
C ASN A 789 -43.31 -5.38 16.49
N ALA A 790 -43.37 -6.35 15.59
CA ALA A 790 -44.19 -6.32 14.39
C ALA A 790 -45.62 -6.73 14.76
N ILE A 791 -46.60 -5.89 14.45
CA ILE A 791 -48.00 -6.11 14.80
C ILE A 791 -48.78 -6.43 13.53
N ASN A 792 -49.63 -7.45 13.60
CA ASN A 792 -50.46 -7.85 12.48
C ASN A 792 -51.29 -6.68 11.92
N ASP A 793 -51.27 -6.53 10.60
CA ASP A 793 -52.00 -5.52 9.86
C ASP A 793 -53.30 -6.09 9.28
N ASP A 794 -54.37 -5.30 9.36
CA ASP A 794 -55.64 -5.60 8.70
C ASP A 794 -56.01 -4.48 7.72
N PHE A 795 -55.77 -4.73 6.43
CA PHE A 795 -56.10 -3.85 5.32
C PHE A 795 -57.44 -4.19 4.65
N THR A 796 -58.27 -5.07 5.23
CA THR A 796 -59.54 -5.49 4.61
C THR A 796 -60.54 -4.35 4.44
N ASN A 797 -60.44 -3.28 5.24
CA ASN A 797 -61.26 -2.08 5.14
C ASN A 797 -60.82 -1.13 4.00
N SER A 798 -59.72 -1.40 3.32
CA SER A 798 -59.22 -0.64 2.16
C SER A 798 -58.88 -1.60 1.02
N PRO A 799 -59.91 -2.23 0.41
CA PRO A 799 -59.70 -3.31 -0.54
C PRO A 799 -59.01 -2.83 -1.82
N ILE A 800 -58.11 -3.67 -2.35
CA ILE A 800 -57.41 -3.41 -3.61
C ILE A 800 -58.26 -3.91 -4.79
N ASN A 801 -58.30 -3.13 -5.87
CA ASN A 801 -59.05 -3.51 -7.06
C ASN A 801 -58.40 -4.70 -7.77
N ALA A 802 -59.20 -5.75 -7.99
CA ALA A 802 -58.77 -6.99 -8.64
C ALA A 802 -58.20 -6.78 -10.05
N THR A 803 -58.73 -5.83 -10.83
CA THR A 803 -58.31 -5.60 -12.21
C THR A 803 -57.01 -4.80 -12.28
N ASN A 804 -56.89 -3.72 -11.49
CA ASN A 804 -55.76 -2.80 -11.58
C ASN A 804 -54.57 -3.17 -10.67
N GLY A 805 -54.80 -3.94 -9.60
CA GLY A 805 -53.82 -4.11 -8.53
C GLY A 805 -53.65 -2.82 -7.72
N GLY A 806 -52.62 -2.75 -6.89
CA GLY A 806 -52.37 -1.57 -6.06
C GLY A 806 -51.38 -1.80 -4.92
N LEU A 807 -51.13 -0.75 -4.14
CA LEU A 807 -50.29 -0.77 -2.95
C LEU A 807 -51.15 -0.69 -1.68
N THR A 808 -50.74 -1.36 -0.62
CA THR A 808 -51.29 -1.14 0.73
C THR A 808 -50.77 0.16 1.36
N LEU A 809 -51.34 0.53 2.50
CA LEU A 809 -50.62 1.37 3.47
C LEU A 809 -49.37 0.63 3.99
N SER A 810 -48.45 1.36 4.59
CA SER A 810 -47.26 0.74 5.19
C SER A 810 -47.66 -0.16 6.35
N VAL A 811 -47.14 -1.39 6.35
CA VAL A 811 -47.22 -2.32 7.49
C VAL A 811 -46.46 -1.81 8.72
N PHE A 812 -45.62 -0.78 8.56
CA PHE A 812 -44.82 -0.25 9.66
C PHE A 812 -45.61 0.67 10.60
N ASN A 813 -46.80 1.12 10.19
CA ASN A 813 -47.51 2.20 10.87
C ASN A 813 -48.03 1.84 12.26
N ASN A 814 -48.28 0.55 12.52
CA ASN A 814 -48.75 0.02 13.81
C ASN A 814 -47.63 -0.67 14.62
N ASP A 815 -46.44 -0.82 14.05
CA ASP A 815 -45.30 -1.49 14.68
C ASP A 815 -44.64 -0.62 15.76
N TYR A 816 -43.85 -1.26 16.64
CA TYR A 816 -43.03 -0.57 17.62
C TYR A 816 -41.54 -0.79 17.36
N TYR A 817 -40.77 0.30 17.35
CA TYR A 817 -39.30 0.30 17.33
C TYR A 817 -38.78 1.03 18.57
N ASN A 818 -37.93 0.37 19.35
CA ASN A 818 -37.41 0.86 20.64
C ASN A 818 -38.51 1.32 21.60
N GLU A 819 -39.58 0.52 21.70
CA GLU A 819 -40.75 0.76 22.56
C GLU A 819 -41.58 2.01 22.18
N ILE A 820 -41.28 2.64 21.04
CA ILE A 820 -42.02 3.80 20.51
C ILE A 820 -42.83 3.36 19.28
N LEU A 821 -44.09 3.81 19.20
CA LEU A 821 -44.93 3.61 18.01
C LEU A 821 -44.28 4.30 16.80
N ASN A 822 -44.14 3.55 15.72
CA ASN A 822 -43.39 3.97 14.55
C ASN A 822 -43.99 5.17 13.80
N ASN A 823 -43.12 5.94 13.15
CA ASN A 823 -43.49 7.06 12.28
C ASN A 823 -42.53 7.13 11.08
N GLN A 824 -42.82 8.02 10.12
CA GLN A 824 -42.06 8.13 8.86
C GLN A 824 -40.55 8.37 9.08
N SER A 825 -40.13 8.92 10.22
CA SER A 825 -38.72 9.19 10.53
C SER A 825 -37.95 7.94 10.99
N SER A 826 -38.62 6.89 11.50
CA SER A 826 -37.98 5.64 11.93
C SER A 826 -37.94 4.57 10.82
N ILE A 827 -38.63 4.77 9.70
CA ILE A 827 -38.72 3.76 8.63
C ILE A 827 -37.37 3.49 7.93
N SER A 828 -36.47 4.47 7.90
CA SER A 828 -35.12 4.30 7.37
C SER A 828 -34.22 3.42 8.25
N ALA A 829 -34.66 3.11 9.48
CA ALA A 829 -33.94 2.24 10.41
C ALA A 829 -34.39 0.76 10.31
N VAL A 830 -35.29 0.42 9.37
CA VAL A 830 -35.78 -0.95 9.18
C VAL A 830 -35.83 -1.34 7.70
N THR A 831 -35.92 -2.64 7.43
CA THR A 831 -36.13 -3.24 6.10
C THR A 831 -37.24 -4.29 6.16
N PHE A 832 -37.92 -4.51 5.03
CA PHE A 832 -39.09 -5.40 4.95
C PHE A 832 -38.85 -6.53 3.95
N THR A 833 -39.38 -7.72 4.21
CA THR A 833 -39.35 -8.83 3.25
C THR A 833 -40.59 -9.72 3.43
N LEU A 834 -41.20 -10.15 2.32
CA LEU A 834 -42.27 -11.15 2.37
C LEU A 834 -41.68 -12.54 2.67
N ILE A 835 -42.33 -13.29 3.54
CA ILE A 835 -41.92 -14.64 3.94
C ILE A 835 -42.70 -15.67 3.12
N PRO A 836 -42.03 -16.59 2.40
CA PRO A 836 -42.70 -17.69 1.71
C PRO A 836 -43.46 -18.62 2.68
N PRO A 837 -44.59 -19.22 2.25
CA PRO A 837 -45.18 -19.13 0.91
C PRO A 837 -45.91 -17.80 0.68
N ILE A 838 -45.60 -17.13 -0.43
CA ILE A 838 -46.29 -15.91 -0.84
C ILE A 838 -47.60 -16.32 -1.53
N PRO A 839 -48.78 -15.91 -1.03
CA PRO A 839 -50.07 -16.42 -1.52
C PRO A 839 -50.41 -15.94 -2.94
N LEU A 840 -49.74 -14.90 -3.43
CA LEU A 840 -49.93 -14.33 -4.76
C LEU A 840 -48.60 -14.22 -5.51
N SER A 841 -48.54 -14.81 -6.70
CA SER A 841 -47.39 -14.68 -7.60
C SER A 841 -47.27 -13.24 -8.09
N GLY A 842 -46.06 -12.66 -8.02
CA GLY A 842 -45.78 -11.28 -8.43
C GLY A 842 -46.03 -10.21 -7.36
N ALA A 843 -46.51 -10.59 -6.17
CA ALA A 843 -46.60 -9.66 -5.05
C ALA A 843 -45.21 -9.35 -4.47
N THR A 844 -44.97 -8.09 -4.10
CA THR A 844 -43.70 -7.61 -3.53
C THR A 844 -43.97 -6.68 -2.34
N ILE A 845 -42.94 -6.40 -1.53
CA ILE A 845 -42.98 -5.37 -0.48
C ILE A 845 -41.83 -4.39 -0.72
N ASN A 846 -42.09 -3.08 -0.61
CA ASN A 846 -41.08 -2.05 -0.84
C ASN A 846 -40.36 -1.63 0.45
N ASN A 847 -39.36 -0.74 0.33
CA ASN A 847 -38.61 -0.19 1.47
C ASN A 847 -39.43 0.72 2.39
N LEU A 848 -40.66 1.07 2.00
CA LEU A 848 -41.63 1.79 2.82
C LEU A 848 -42.65 0.84 3.48
N GLY A 849 -42.44 -0.48 3.44
CA GLY A 849 -43.35 -1.47 4.04
C GLY A 849 -44.71 -1.59 3.34
N GLN A 850 -44.85 -1.12 2.09
CA GLN A 850 -46.09 -1.24 1.34
C GLN A 850 -46.06 -2.51 0.49
N ILE A 851 -47.14 -3.31 0.57
CA ILE A 851 -47.29 -4.54 -0.21
C ILE A 851 -47.95 -4.20 -1.53
N SER A 852 -47.33 -4.61 -2.64
CA SER A 852 -47.85 -4.50 -3.99
C SER A 852 -48.63 -5.75 -4.37
N ILE A 853 -49.88 -5.56 -4.74
CA ILE A 853 -50.76 -6.59 -5.29
C ILE A 853 -50.84 -6.41 -6.81
N PRO A 854 -50.55 -7.46 -7.61
CA PRO A 854 -50.55 -7.35 -9.06
C PRO A 854 -51.97 -7.16 -9.63
N SER A 855 -52.03 -6.57 -10.83
CA SER A 855 -53.26 -6.50 -11.64
C SER A 855 -53.78 -7.90 -11.99
N ASN A 856 -55.09 -8.00 -12.24
CA ASN A 856 -55.80 -9.26 -12.54
C ASN A 856 -55.68 -10.31 -11.42
N THR A 857 -55.58 -9.86 -10.17
CA THR A 857 -55.63 -10.74 -9.00
C THR A 857 -57.06 -11.21 -8.77
N VAL A 858 -57.24 -12.50 -8.48
CA VAL A 858 -58.58 -13.05 -8.18
C VAL A 858 -59.16 -12.36 -6.94
N PRO A 859 -60.43 -11.94 -6.93
CA PRO A 859 -61.05 -11.40 -5.72
C PRO A 859 -61.01 -12.40 -4.57
N GLY A 860 -60.58 -11.94 -3.40
CA GLY A 860 -60.39 -12.77 -2.21
C GLY A 860 -59.63 -12.05 -1.11
N ASN A 861 -59.57 -12.67 0.06
CA ASN A 861 -58.73 -12.20 1.16
C ASN A 861 -57.42 -13.01 1.17
N TYR A 862 -56.30 -12.31 1.25
CA TYR A 862 -54.95 -12.85 1.19
C TYR A 862 -54.20 -12.50 2.46
N SER A 863 -53.56 -13.49 3.08
CA SER A 863 -52.73 -13.30 4.28
C SER A 863 -51.25 -13.40 3.89
N PHE A 864 -50.53 -12.29 4.02
CA PHE A 864 -49.10 -12.22 3.74
C PHE A 864 -48.32 -12.26 5.05
N ASN A 865 -47.40 -13.20 5.17
CA ASN A 865 -46.41 -13.15 6.25
C ASN A 865 -45.27 -12.23 5.80
N TYR A 866 -44.87 -11.30 6.66
CA TYR A 866 -43.72 -10.42 6.40
C TYR A 866 -42.78 -10.43 7.59
N LYS A 867 -41.52 -10.11 7.30
CA LYS A 867 -40.45 -9.93 8.27
C LYS A 867 -40.01 -8.48 8.22
N ILE A 868 -39.85 -7.88 9.38
CA ILE A 868 -39.20 -6.59 9.54
C ILE A 868 -37.85 -6.79 10.21
N ASN A 869 -36.80 -6.12 9.73
CA ASN A 869 -35.45 -6.21 10.29
C ASN A 869 -34.90 -4.82 10.56
N THR A 870 -34.29 -4.62 11.73
CA THR A 870 -33.58 -3.37 12.03
C THR A 870 -32.28 -3.26 11.25
N VAL A 871 -32.04 -2.09 10.67
CA VAL A 871 -30.79 -1.75 9.98
C VAL A 871 -29.69 -1.63 11.02
N GLY A 872 -28.64 -2.45 10.90
CA GLY A 872 -27.44 -2.40 11.75
C GLY A 872 -27.52 -3.16 13.08
N ASN A 873 -28.71 -3.64 13.50
CA ASN A 873 -28.92 -4.28 14.81
C ASN A 873 -29.48 -5.71 14.72
N CYS A 874 -29.86 -6.16 13.51
CA CYS A 874 -30.31 -7.53 13.18
C CYS A 874 -31.44 -8.10 14.05
N THR A 875 -32.12 -7.27 14.85
CA THR A 875 -33.38 -7.68 15.46
C THR A 875 -34.41 -7.79 14.35
N ASN A 876 -35.15 -8.89 14.37
CA ASN A 876 -36.23 -9.13 13.44
C ASN A 876 -37.46 -9.60 14.18
N ASP A 877 -38.60 -9.25 13.63
CA ASP A 877 -39.89 -9.77 14.06
C ASP A 877 -40.76 -10.03 12.83
N THR A 878 -41.79 -10.84 13.01
CA THR A 878 -42.67 -11.28 11.94
C THR A 878 -44.11 -11.02 12.29
N ALA A 879 -44.86 -10.52 11.32
CA ALA A 879 -46.29 -10.30 11.45
C ALA A 879 -47.01 -10.69 10.16
N THR A 880 -48.32 -10.60 10.20
CA THR A 880 -49.22 -10.95 9.10
C THR A 880 -49.98 -9.73 8.64
N ALA A 881 -50.06 -9.53 7.32
CA ALA A 881 -50.88 -8.51 6.70
C ALA A 881 -52.05 -9.17 5.98
N LEU A 882 -53.28 -8.88 6.43
CA LEU A 882 -54.51 -9.35 5.81
C LEU A 882 -55.01 -8.33 4.79
N ILE A 883 -55.07 -8.71 3.52
CA ILE A 883 -55.42 -7.82 2.40
C ILE A 883 -56.69 -8.36 1.73
N SER A 884 -57.67 -7.49 1.49
CA SER A 884 -58.86 -7.83 0.69
C SER A 884 -58.68 -7.33 -0.74
N VAL A 885 -58.96 -8.18 -1.72
CA VAL A 885 -59.01 -7.85 -3.14
C VAL A 885 -60.44 -8.03 -3.64
N ASN A 886 -61.02 -7.03 -4.28
CA ASN A 886 -62.41 -7.10 -4.74
C ASN A 886 -62.64 -6.49 -6.14
N ASN A 887 -63.83 -6.76 -6.67
CA ASN A 887 -64.32 -6.21 -7.93
C ASN A 887 -65.16 -4.94 -7.71
N ASN A 888 -64.83 -4.12 -6.71
CA ASN A 888 -65.61 -2.89 -6.51
C ASN A 888 -65.24 -1.89 -7.62
N LEU A 889 -66.18 -1.70 -8.53
CA LEU A 889 -66.40 -0.41 -9.19
C LEU A 889 -66.84 0.54 -8.08
N PHE A 890 -66.12 1.63 -7.83
CA PHE A 890 -66.65 2.98 -7.52
C PHE A 890 -65.55 3.87 -6.91
N ASN A 891 -65.18 4.94 -7.61
CA ASN A 891 -65.31 6.34 -7.14
C ASN A 891 -64.86 7.38 -8.17
N ASP A 892 -64.07 7.04 -9.18
CA ASP A 892 -63.58 8.05 -10.15
C ASP A 892 -64.59 8.40 -11.28
N ASP A 893 -65.63 7.58 -11.51
CA ASP A 893 -66.61 7.79 -12.59
C ASP A 893 -67.85 8.64 -12.20
N ILE A 894 -67.92 9.14 -10.96
CA ILE A 894 -68.93 10.13 -10.53
C ILE A 894 -68.25 11.50 -10.47
N SER A 895 -67.77 12.01 -11.61
CA SER A 895 -67.33 13.40 -11.70
C SER A 895 -67.41 13.92 -13.14
N ASN A 896 -68.60 14.32 -13.57
CA ASN A 896 -68.72 15.43 -14.50
C ASN A 896 -69.99 16.22 -14.18
N ASP A 897 -69.81 17.33 -13.48
CA ASP A 897 -70.89 18.22 -13.01
C ASP A 897 -71.62 18.93 -14.15
N SER A 898 -71.10 18.88 -15.39
CA SER A 898 -71.69 19.59 -16.55
C SER A 898 -72.82 18.86 -17.28
N PHE A 899 -73.03 17.56 -17.03
CA PHE A 899 -74.10 16.78 -17.68
C PHE A 899 -75.30 16.63 -16.75
N GLU A 900 -76.38 17.37 -17.01
CA GLU A 900 -77.56 17.41 -16.14
C GLU A 900 -78.71 16.56 -16.66
N ILE A 901 -79.45 15.94 -15.74
CA ILE A 901 -80.68 15.20 -16.02
C ILE A 901 -81.80 15.82 -15.19
N TYR A 902 -82.89 16.21 -15.83
CA TYR A 902 -84.00 16.91 -15.18
C TYR A 902 -85.36 16.51 -15.78
N PRO A 903 -86.47 16.60 -15.03
CA PRO A 903 -86.50 16.80 -13.59
C PRO A 903 -85.98 15.55 -12.86
N ASN A 904 -85.28 15.77 -11.74
CA ASN A 904 -84.87 14.70 -10.84
C ASN A 904 -85.08 15.20 -9.39
N PRO A 905 -86.14 14.76 -8.68
CA PRO A 905 -86.99 13.60 -8.97
C PRO A 905 -87.93 13.75 -10.18
N THR A 906 -88.38 12.63 -10.74
CA THR A 906 -89.28 12.55 -11.91
C THR A 906 -90.51 11.68 -11.61
N PHE A 907 -91.56 11.79 -12.44
CA PHE A 907 -92.69 10.85 -12.43
C PHE A 907 -92.62 9.83 -13.57
N ASN A 908 -92.53 10.26 -14.83
CA ASN A 908 -92.61 9.34 -15.98
C ASN A 908 -91.44 9.47 -16.96
N SER A 909 -90.68 10.57 -16.94
CA SER A 909 -89.62 10.79 -17.93
C SER A 909 -88.58 11.78 -17.43
N VAL A 910 -87.35 11.63 -17.90
CA VAL A 910 -86.26 12.60 -17.67
C VAL A 910 -85.69 13.10 -18.98
N TYR A 911 -85.16 14.31 -18.95
CA TYR A 911 -84.62 15.06 -20.08
C TYR A 911 -83.15 15.40 -19.82
N PHE A 912 -82.37 15.50 -20.89
CA PHE A 912 -80.95 15.86 -20.85
C PHE A 912 -80.49 16.41 -22.21
N ASP A 913 -79.44 17.25 -22.18
CA ASP A 913 -78.78 17.76 -23.38
C ASP A 913 -77.65 16.80 -23.79
N ASN A 914 -77.80 16.19 -24.96
CA ASN A 914 -76.79 15.31 -25.56
C ASN A 914 -76.12 15.91 -26.80
N SER A 915 -76.32 17.20 -27.08
CA SER A 915 -75.78 17.87 -28.27
C SER A 915 -74.25 17.94 -28.29
N LYS A 916 -73.61 17.88 -27.11
CA LYS A 916 -72.15 18.01 -26.94
C LYS A 916 -71.45 16.71 -26.50
N GLU A 917 -72.17 15.78 -25.89
CA GLU A 917 -71.58 14.58 -25.29
C GLU A 917 -71.51 13.37 -26.23
N ASN A 918 -72.31 13.35 -27.30
CA ASN A 918 -72.33 12.28 -28.32
C ASN A 918 -72.59 10.87 -27.75
N PHE A 919 -73.48 10.73 -26.76
CA PHE A 919 -73.95 9.41 -26.32
C PHE A 919 -74.93 8.81 -27.33
N HIS A 920 -74.87 7.49 -27.55
CA HIS A 920 -75.73 6.81 -28.53
C HIS A 920 -76.75 5.88 -27.86
N SER A 921 -76.51 5.51 -26.59
CA SER A 921 -77.44 4.70 -25.81
C SER A 921 -77.33 5.00 -24.32
N VAL A 922 -78.42 4.73 -23.61
CA VAL A 922 -78.49 4.73 -22.16
C VAL A 922 -79.04 3.40 -21.67
N THR A 923 -78.47 2.87 -20.59
CA THR A 923 -78.96 1.65 -19.94
C THR A 923 -79.30 1.93 -18.49
N ILE A 924 -80.47 1.47 -18.05
CA ILE A 924 -81.00 1.73 -16.73
C ILE A 924 -80.87 0.50 -15.85
N TYR A 925 -80.38 0.72 -14.64
CA TYR A 925 -80.17 -0.32 -13.63
C TYR A 925 -80.94 0.03 -12.35
N ASN A 926 -81.41 -1.00 -11.65
CA ASN A 926 -81.88 -0.82 -10.27
C ASN A 926 -80.70 -0.74 -9.28
N VAL A 927 -81.00 -0.49 -8.01
CA VAL A 927 -79.99 -0.41 -6.94
C VAL A 927 -79.21 -1.70 -6.68
N LEU A 928 -79.69 -2.83 -7.20
CA LEU A 928 -78.98 -4.12 -7.15
C LEU A 928 -78.10 -4.34 -8.40
N SER A 929 -77.88 -3.29 -9.20
CA SER A 929 -77.13 -3.34 -10.47
C SER A 929 -77.72 -4.30 -11.51
N GLN A 930 -79.01 -4.63 -11.41
CA GLN A 930 -79.71 -5.42 -12.43
C GLN A 930 -80.13 -4.50 -13.57
N LYS A 931 -79.75 -4.86 -14.80
CA LYS A 931 -80.16 -4.16 -16.02
C LYS A 931 -81.67 -4.31 -16.20
N LEU A 932 -82.38 -3.19 -16.25
CA LEU A 932 -83.82 -3.17 -16.49
C LEU A 932 -84.09 -3.10 -18.00
N TYR A 933 -83.56 -2.09 -18.68
CA TYR A 933 -83.61 -1.98 -20.14
C TYR A 933 -82.58 -0.97 -20.66
N SER A 934 -82.45 -0.90 -21.99
CA SER A 934 -81.64 0.09 -22.71
C SER A 934 -82.50 0.86 -23.71
N GLN A 935 -82.19 2.13 -23.90
CA GLN A 935 -82.81 3.01 -24.89
C GLN A 935 -81.72 3.62 -25.78
N ASN A 936 -81.94 3.64 -27.09
CA ASN A 936 -81.11 4.42 -28.01
C ASN A 936 -81.50 5.90 -27.93
N ILE A 937 -80.51 6.78 -27.96
CA ILE A 937 -80.70 8.23 -27.78
C ILE A 937 -80.00 8.98 -28.92
N GLY A 938 -80.60 10.09 -29.35
CA GLY A 938 -80.06 10.96 -30.39
C GLY A 938 -79.05 11.96 -29.84
N ILE A 939 -78.43 12.74 -30.72
CA ILE A 939 -77.47 13.81 -30.38
C ILE A 939 -78.22 15.14 -30.52
N SER A 940 -79.02 15.51 -29.52
CA SER A 940 -79.84 16.74 -29.51
C SER A 940 -79.91 17.37 -28.11
N GLU A 941 -80.34 18.64 -28.03
CA GLU A 941 -80.41 19.39 -26.76
C GLU A 941 -81.54 18.95 -25.82
N ASN A 942 -82.50 18.13 -26.28
CA ASN A 942 -83.69 17.75 -25.49
C ASN A 942 -84.03 16.26 -25.67
N GLU A 943 -83.07 15.39 -25.41
CA GLU A 943 -83.32 13.94 -25.42
C GLU A 943 -84.15 13.53 -24.20
N THR A 944 -84.98 12.50 -24.35
CA THR A 944 -85.90 12.04 -23.31
C THR A 944 -85.73 10.56 -23.03
N ILE A 945 -85.76 10.17 -21.76
CA ILE A 945 -85.83 8.78 -21.32
C ILE A 945 -87.21 8.52 -20.73
N ASN A 946 -87.95 7.60 -21.33
CA ASN A 946 -89.27 7.19 -20.83
C ASN A 946 -89.08 6.15 -19.73
N LEU A 947 -89.59 6.42 -18.53
CA LEU A 947 -89.49 5.58 -17.33
C LEU A 947 -90.84 5.04 -16.88
N GLU A 948 -91.93 5.25 -17.62
CA GLU A 948 -93.31 4.98 -17.20
C GLU A 948 -93.52 3.54 -16.69
N SER A 949 -92.83 2.56 -17.29
CA SER A 949 -92.91 1.14 -16.93
C SER A 949 -92.22 0.75 -15.61
N LEU A 950 -91.43 1.65 -15.01
CA LEU A 950 -90.70 1.40 -13.76
C LEU A 950 -91.55 1.72 -12.52
N SER A 951 -91.34 1.01 -11.41
CA SER A 951 -91.92 1.39 -10.12
C SER A 951 -91.26 2.66 -9.54
N SER A 952 -91.84 3.29 -8.51
CA SER A 952 -91.14 4.36 -7.78
C SER A 952 -89.90 3.79 -7.09
N GLY A 953 -88.77 4.50 -7.17
CA GLY A 953 -87.48 4.00 -6.72
C GLY A 953 -86.28 4.81 -7.20
N VAL A 954 -85.08 4.37 -6.81
CA VAL A 954 -83.81 4.95 -7.25
C VAL A 954 -83.21 4.09 -8.37
N TYR A 955 -82.75 4.74 -9.43
CA TYR A 955 -82.22 4.08 -10.62
C TYR A 955 -80.90 4.72 -11.06
N PHE A 956 -80.05 3.91 -11.67
CA PHE A 956 -78.77 4.32 -12.24
C PHE A 956 -78.86 4.30 -13.76
N LEU A 957 -78.53 5.43 -14.39
CA LEU A 957 -78.52 5.61 -15.83
C LEU A 957 -77.07 5.64 -16.30
N ASN A 958 -76.68 4.61 -17.06
CA ASN A 958 -75.36 4.54 -17.68
C ASN A 958 -75.46 4.98 -19.14
N PHE A 959 -74.81 6.08 -19.49
CA PHE A 959 -74.71 6.60 -20.85
C PHE A 959 -73.45 6.08 -21.53
N TYR A 960 -73.58 5.68 -22.80
CA TYR A 960 -72.49 5.07 -23.58
C TYR A 960 -72.22 5.88 -24.86
N GLY A 961 -70.98 6.36 -24.97
CA GLY A 961 -70.42 7.03 -26.15
C GLY A 961 -69.19 6.29 -26.69
N ILE A 962 -68.57 6.81 -27.75
CA ILE A 962 -67.44 6.15 -28.44
C ILE A 962 -66.18 6.06 -27.54
N LYS A 963 -66.00 7.01 -26.61
CA LYS A 963 -64.82 7.06 -25.71
C LYS A 963 -65.13 7.29 -24.24
N ASN A 964 -66.36 7.62 -23.87
CA ASN A 964 -66.74 7.99 -22.50
C ASN A 964 -67.97 7.21 -22.02
N LYS A 965 -68.01 6.92 -20.71
CA LYS A 965 -69.16 6.41 -19.98
C LYS A 965 -69.46 7.35 -18.83
N ILE A 966 -70.72 7.76 -18.68
CA ILE A 966 -71.18 8.56 -17.54
C ILE A 966 -72.29 7.81 -16.82
N VAL A 967 -72.30 7.88 -15.49
CA VAL A 967 -73.38 7.34 -14.65
C VAL A 967 -74.10 8.49 -13.96
N LYS A 968 -75.44 8.52 -14.05
CA LYS A 968 -76.29 9.46 -13.31
C LYS A 968 -77.33 8.71 -12.48
N ILE A 969 -77.69 9.26 -11.33
CA ILE A 969 -78.67 8.69 -10.42
C ILE A 969 -79.96 9.49 -10.54
N ILE A 970 -81.08 8.79 -10.72
CA ILE A 970 -82.40 9.42 -10.73
C ILE A 970 -83.30 8.81 -9.65
N LYS A 971 -84.26 9.61 -9.19
CA LYS A 971 -85.35 9.18 -8.32
C LYS A 971 -86.68 9.33 -9.07
N LYS A 972 -87.39 8.20 -9.26
CA LYS A 972 -88.75 8.14 -9.81
C LYS A 972 -89.78 8.01 -8.68
#